data_AF-A0A975JW10-F1
#
_entry.id   AF-A0A975JW10-F1
#
_cell.length_a   1.000
_cell.length_b   1.000
_cell.length_c   1.000
_cell.angle_alpha   90.00
_cell.angle_beta   90.00
_cell.angle_gamma   90.00
#
_symmetry.space_group_name_H-M   'P 1'
#
loop_
_entity.id
_entity.type
_entity.pdbx_description
1 polymer ?
#
loop_
_entity_poly.entity_id
_entity_poly.type
_entity_poly.pdbx_seq_one_letter_code
_entity_poly.pdbx_strand_id
1 'polypeptide(L)'
;MNFSVLPPEINSLRMFSGAGSASMLEAALAWDSLAAELGAAAESFGSVTSRLAGQAWQGPAAAAMEAAAGPYVGWLGAAAARAVGASGQAKTVASLFEAARAATVHPLLVAANRNAFMQLVLSNVFGQNAPAIAATEGLYEEMWAADVAAMVGYHHGASAVLAQLAPFQQVAQSLRVPAAAAGLPSPAELGLPPLNTGLGNIGNYNLGDGNTGDYNLGSGNTGNTNLGSGNIGNDNVGSGNTGSTNLGGGNIGNFNLGSGNGALSSGVASDQNIGNGNIGSQNFGSGNTGDANIGSGNTGSNNWGFGNVGNGNVGLGNLGGSNIGLANLGSNNFGFGNNGNNNIGFGLTGDNQVGIGALNTGIGNFGFGNSGNNNIGFFNSGSNNVGFFNSGDGNFGLANSGDTNTGFWNSGAANTGYENAGQGNFGFGNGGNTNFGFGNAGTQNMGVENSGLRNVGGFNSGGSILTTSAGNTGFFNSGATNTGWANSGDTNTGLFNAGSLNTGIGSSTTQLGPNSGFGNTGVGNSGFFNSGDGNSGFQNTQFPVTLIIEIEGVGPVPVPLSNGNAGFLNMGQGNVGINNSGSGFNAGAFNTGTIDAGIGISANNTITVPAAGGSTFTATSGLFNAGINSSGAFNTGDNQSGFFGGYGPLGVLASAAAAPVGAAAVGGPAAAGLPSPAELGLPPLNTGLGNIGDYNLGGGNIGDFNLGSGNIGDTNLGSGNTGDTNVGSGNIGNSNFGNGNIGNFNLGSGNGNPSIGVPSEQNIGNGNVGSQNVGSGNTGDANIGSGNTGSNNRGFGNAGNGNIGLGNLGDNNTGFGNLGSNNFGFGNTGNNNIGFGLTGDNQVGIGALNTGVGNFGFGNSGDNNIGFFNSGSNNVGFFNSGDGNFGFANSGDINTGWWNSGAVNTGFDNAGDGNVGFGNGGGGNVGFGNSGGLNMGFGNAGVSNTGSFNSGDTNTGFANAGATNTGWANSGDTNTGLLNAGGLNTGIGSSTTQIGSNSGFGNTGVGNSGFFNSGTGSSGFQNTQFTVTVTIEIEGVGPIPIPFTNGNSGFLNVGQGNAGINNAGDGLNAGLLNTGFLGAGIGNSGNNTITVPAGGGAVFTRTSGLFNAGVNSSGAFNTGDNQSGFFDV
;
A
#
# COMPACT_ATOMS: atom_id res chain seq x y z
N MET A 1 -1.07 55.10 10.12
CA MET A 1 -2.21 54.16 10.28
C MET A 1 -2.32 53.33 9.00
N ASN A 2 -2.77 52.08 9.08
CA ASN A 2 -3.24 51.34 7.90
C ASN A 2 -4.69 50.91 8.14
N PHE A 3 -5.56 51.17 7.17
CA PHE A 3 -6.99 50.83 7.21
C PHE A 3 -7.32 49.56 6.42
N SER A 4 -6.43 49.12 5.50
CA SER A 4 -6.61 47.90 4.69
C SER A 4 -6.42 46.60 5.46
N VAL A 5 -6.02 46.68 6.73
CA VAL A 5 -5.88 45.53 7.66
C VAL A 5 -7.02 45.49 8.69
N LEU A 6 -8.04 46.35 8.53
CA LEU A 6 -9.22 46.42 9.37
C LEU A 6 -10.44 46.10 8.50
N PRO A 7 -11.29 45.12 8.87
CA PRO A 7 -12.47 44.74 8.09
C PRO A 7 -13.54 45.86 8.10
N PRO A 8 -14.51 45.85 7.17
CA PRO A 8 -15.54 46.88 7.07
C PRO A 8 -16.32 47.09 8.37
N GLU A 9 -16.64 46.04 9.15
CA GLU A 9 -17.29 46.19 10.46
C GLU A 9 -16.54 47.16 11.39
N ILE A 10 -15.21 47.15 11.36
CA ILE A 10 -14.36 47.98 12.24
C ILE A 10 -14.17 49.39 11.67
N ASN A 11 -13.99 49.55 10.36
CA ASN A 11 -13.89 50.87 9.72
C ASN A 11 -15.23 51.61 9.79
N SER A 12 -16.33 50.96 9.38
CA SER A 12 -17.71 51.44 9.50
C SER A 12 -18.06 51.82 10.94
N LEU A 13 -17.87 50.93 11.92
CA LEU A 13 -18.22 51.22 13.31
C LEU A 13 -17.42 52.40 13.89
N ARG A 14 -16.15 52.57 13.52
CA ARG A 14 -15.32 53.70 13.97
C ARG A 14 -15.74 55.04 13.39
N MET A 15 -16.29 55.07 12.16
CA MET A 15 -16.78 56.31 11.54
C MET A 15 -18.19 56.69 12.00
N PHE A 16 -19.03 55.69 12.32
CA PHE A 16 -20.40 55.91 12.78
C PHE A 16 -20.57 56.01 14.31
N SER A 17 -19.48 55.88 15.09
CA SER A 17 -19.48 56.08 16.55
C SER A 17 -18.74 57.36 16.96
N GLY A 18 -19.05 57.87 18.16
CA GLY A 18 -18.52 59.14 18.69
C GLY A 18 -19.51 60.30 18.62
N ALA A 19 -19.06 61.50 19.00
CA ALA A 19 -19.91 62.69 19.15
C ALA A 19 -20.18 63.47 17.84
N GLY A 20 -19.62 63.03 16.71
CA GLY A 20 -19.69 63.75 15.42
C GLY A 20 -18.86 65.04 15.37
N SER A 21 -19.08 65.83 14.32
CA SER A 21 -18.32 67.07 14.05
C SER A 21 -18.63 68.27 14.95
N ALA A 22 -19.70 68.22 15.75
CA ALA A 22 -20.26 69.39 16.44
C ALA A 22 -19.25 70.14 17.32
N SER A 23 -18.50 69.44 18.16
CA SER A 23 -17.50 70.03 19.05
C SER A 23 -16.31 70.67 18.30
N MET A 24 -16.00 70.21 17.08
CA MET A 24 -14.98 70.81 16.22
C MET A 24 -15.48 72.12 15.59
N LEU A 25 -16.78 72.22 15.32
CA LEU A 25 -17.43 73.46 14.85
C LEU A 25 -17.55 74.49 16.00
N GLU A 26 -17.87 74.04 17.22
CA GLU A 26 -17.83 74.88 18.42
C GLU A 26 -16.41 75.40 18.70
N ALA A 27 -15.39 74.56 18.59
CA ALA A 27 -13.99 74.97 18.67
C ALA A 27 -13.61 76.00 17.60
N ALA A 28 -14.13 75.87 16.37
CA ALA A 28 -13.90 76.86 15.31
C ALA A 28 -14.52 78.23 15.64
N LEU A 29 -15.72 78.27 16.23
CA LEU A 29 -16.35 79.51 16.70
C LEU A 29 -15.57 80.16 17.86
N ALA A 30 -14.99 79.36 18.75
CA ALA A 30 -14.10 79.87 19.79
C ALA A 30 -12.81 80.49 19.19
N TRP A 31 -12.23 79.87 18.16
CA TRP A 31 -11.08 80.43 17.43
C TRP A 31 -11.42 81.71 16.65
N ASP A 32 -12.60 81.80 16.01
CA ASP A 32 -13.09 83.05 15.40
C ASP A 32 -13.22 84.18 16.44
N SER A 33 -13.76 83.86 17.61
CA SER A 33 -13.99 84.82 18.70
C SER A 33 -12.65 85.35 19.25
N LEU A 34 -11.70 84.45 19.52
CA LEU A 34 -10.35 84.81 19.96
C LEU A 34 -9.59 85.63 18.90
N ALA A 35 -9.80 85.34 17.61
CA ALA A 35 -9.22 86.14 16.53
C ALA A 35 -9.74 87.58 16.54
N ALA A 36 -11.03 87.78 16.76
CA ALA A 36 -11.65 89.11 16.86
C ALA A 36 -11.14 89.90 18.08
N GLU A 37 -11.01 89.25 19.24
CA GLU A 37 -10.44 89.87 20.45
C GLU A 37 -8.98 90.28 20.27
N LEU A 38 -8.15 89.40 19.69
CA LEU A 38 -6.73 89.71 19.40
C LEU A 38 -6.58 90.82 18.34
N GLY A 39 -7.45 90.86 17.33
CA GLY A 39 -7.49 91.93 16.35
C GLY A 39 -7.83 93.29 16.98
N ALA A 40 -8.92 93.34 17.76
CA ALA A 40 -9.31 94.55 18.48
C ALA A 40 -8.25 95.01 19.49
N ALA A 41 -7.54 94.08 20.15
CA ALA A 41 -6.41 94.39 21.01
C ALA A 41 -5.23 95.00 20.23
N ALA A 42 -4.91 94.50 19.04
CA ALA A 42 -3.86 95.06 18.17
C ALA A 42 -4.20 96.50 17.72
N GLU A 43 -5.43 96.74 17.26
CA GLU A 43 -5.91 98.06 16.85
C GLU A 43 -5.92 99.05 18.02
N SER A 44 -6.41 98.62 19.18
CA SER A 44 -6.43 99.43 20.41
C SER A 44 -5.02 99.82 20.85
N PHE A 45 -4.09 98.86 20.92
CA PHE A 45 -2.71 99.11 21.34
C PHE A 45 -1.98 100.04 20.35
N GLY A 46 -2.12 99.80 19.04
CA GLY A 46 -1.55 100.66 18.00
C GLY A 46 -2.13 102.09 17.99
N SER A 47 -3.41 102.24 18.31
CA SER A 47 -4.06 103.55 18.50
C SER A 47 -3.51 104.29 19.72
N VAL A 48 -3.25 103.59 20.83
CA VAL A 48 -2.66 104.19 22.04
C VAL A 48 -1.21 104.63 21.81
N THR A 49 -0.37 103.81 21.18
CA THR A 49 1.06 104.13 20.97
C THR A 49 1.25 105.27 19.96
N SER A 50 0.57 105.23 18.81
CA SER A 50 0.63 106.31 17.81
C SER A 50 0.11 107.65 18.36
N ARG A 51 -0.93 107.64 19.19
CA ARG A 51 -1.41 108.85 19.89
C ARG A 51 -0.43 109.38 20.94
N LEU A 52 0.34 108.51 21.60
CA LEU A 52 1.36 108.91 22.56
C LEU A 52 2.53 109.64 21.88
N ALA A 53 3.03 109.10 20.76
CA ALA A 53 4.09 109.71 19.96
C ALA A 53 3.64 110.99 19.22
N GLY A 54 2.39 111.03 18.75
CA GLY A 54 1.85 112.16 17.97
C GLY A 54 1.48 113.41 18.77
N GLN A 55 1.45 113.38 20.10
CA GLN A 55 0.96 114.50 20.93
C GLN A 55 2.06 115.14 21.79
N ALA A 56 2.04 114.95 23.11
CA ALA A 56 2.83 115.76 24.05
C ALA A 56 4.31 115.33 24.18
N TRP A 57 4.68 114.14 23.70
CA TRP A 57 6.03 113.59 23.80
C TRP A 57 6.60 113.37 22.40
N GLN A 58 7.26 114.39 21.85
CA GLN A 58 7.87 114.34 20.52
C GLN A 58 9.40 114.37 20.62
N GLY A 59 10.06 113.55 19.81
CA GLY A 59 11.53 113.46 19.73
C GLY A 59 12.05 112.02 19.66
N PRO A 60 13.39 111.83 19.63
CA PRO A 60 14.00 110.51 19.41
C PRO A 60 13.59 109.42 20.41
N ALA A 61 13.32 109.79 21.67
CA ALA A 61 12.87 108.84 22.69
C ALA A 61 11.46 108.30 22.43
N ALA A 62 10.55 109.14 21.93
CA ALA A 62 9.19 108.72 21.58
C ALA A 62 9.19 107.84 20.32
N ALA A 63 9.97 108.21 19.30
CA ALA A 63 10.16 107.39 18.10
C ALA A 63 10.80 106.02 18.42
N ALA A 64 11.75 105.98 19.37
CA ALA A 64 12.32 104.71 19.85
C ALA A 64 11.30 103.86 20.63
N MET A 65 10.39 104.48 21.40
CA MET A 65 9.31 103.78 22.10
C MET A 65 8.26 103.22 21.14
N GLU A 66 7.86 103.99 20.12
CA GLU A 66 6.98 103.54 19.04
C GLU A 66 7.60 102.37 18.24
N ALA A 67 8.89 102.48 17.88
CA ALA A 67 9.63 101.42 17.21
C ALA A 67 9.77 100.14 18.08
N ALA A 68 9.93 100.28 19.40
CA ALA A 68 9.96 99.15 20.33
C ALA A 68 8.57 98.51 20.54
N ALA A 69 7.49 99.27 20.38
CA ALA A 69 6.11 98.78 20.48
C ALA A 69 5.63 98.06 19.21
N GLY A 70 6.14 98.45 18.02
CA GLY A 70 5.75 97.88 16.73
C GLY A 70 5.77 96.34 16.65
N PRO A 71 6.84 95.64 17.09
CA PRO A 71 6.89 94.18 17.10
C PRO A 71 5.78 93.50 17.90
N TYR A 72 5.26 94.14 18.97
CA TYR A 72 4.17 93.60 19.78
C TYR A 72 2.81 93.76 19.08
N VAL A 73 2.56 94.89 18.41
CA VAL A 73 1.37 95.07 17.56
C VAL A 73 1.38 94.09 16.39
N GLY A 74 2.55 93.90 15.75
CA GLY A 74 2.74 92.90 14.69
C GLY A 74 2.52 91.46 15.20
N TRP A 75 2.98 91.14 16.42
CA TRP A 75 2.72 89.86 17.06
C TRP A 75 1.23 89.62 17.33
N LEU A 76 0.50 90.60 17.87
CA LEU A 76 -0.95 90.50 18.10
C LEU A 76 -1.72 90.28 16.78
N GLY A 77 -1.41 91.05 15.73
CA GLY A 77 -2.03 90.89 14.41
C GLY A 77 -1.72 89.52 13.77
N ALA A 78 -0.49 89.04 13.91
CA ALA A 78 -0.10 87.70 13.43
C ALA A 78 -0.78 86.58 14.23
N ALA A 79 -0.96 86.74 15.55
CA ALA A 79 -1.68 85.81 16.40
C ALA A 79 -3.18 85.75 16.02
N ALA A 80 -3.82 86.90 15.80
CA ALA A 80 -5.19 86.99 15.31
C ALA A 80 -5.35 86.26 13.96
N ALA A 81 -4.45 86.52 12.99
CA ALA A 81 -4.47 85.85 11.70
C ALA A 81 -4.31 84.31 11.81
N ARG A 82 -3.49 83.82 12.76
CA ARG A 82 -3.38 82.37 13.02
C ARG A 82 -4.59 81.78 13.73
N ALA A 83 -5.30 82.53 14.56
CA ALA A 83 -6.57 82.10 15.15
C ALA A 83 -7.66 81.94 14.07
N VAL A 84 -7.77 82.88 13.11
CA VAL A 84 -8.64 82.70 11.91
C VAL A 84 -8.21 81.47 11.12
N GLY A 85 -6.90 81.26 10.93
CA GLY A 85 -6.37 80.05 10.29
C GLY A 85 -6.80 78.76 10.98
N ALA A 86 -6.67 78.68 12.31
CA ALA A 86 -7.08 77.52 13.10
C ALA A 86 -8.58 77.24 12.99
N SER A 87 -9.41 78.28 13.00
CA SER A 87 -10.86 78.18 12.74
C SER A 87 -11.18 77.63 11.35
N GLY A 88 -10.52 78.14 10.31
CA GLY A 88 -10.68 77.64 8.93
C GLY A 88 -10.28 76.18 8.77
N GLN A 89 -9.17 75.77 9.39
CA GLN A 89 -8.75 74.37 9.40
C GLN A 89 -9.71 73.48 10.20
N ALA A 90 -10.21 73.93 11.36
CA ALA A 90 -11.19 73.19 12.16
C ALA A 90 -12.51 72.93 11.40
N LYS A 91 -13.04 73.93 10.69
CA LYS A 91 -14.19 73.80 9.78
C LYS A 91 -13.89 72.82 8.63
N THR A 92 -12.65 72.82 8.12
CA THR A 92 -12.23 71.90 7.06
C THR A 92 -12.17 70.45 7.55
N VAL A 93 -11.58 70.18 8.73
CA VAL A 93 -11.61 68.83 9.35
C VAL A 93 -13.04 68.35 9.58
N ALA A 94 -13.93 69.20 10.09
CA ALA A 94 -15.35 68.87 10.27
C ALA A 94 -16.02 68.47 8.94
N SER A 95 -15.77 69.21 7.86
CA SER A 95 -16.29 68.85 6.52
C SER A 95 -15.72 67.55 5.96
N LEU A 96 -14.44 67.26 6.21
CA LEU A 96 -13.78 66.02 5.81
C LEU A 96 -14.31 64.81 6.57
N PHE A 97 -14.65 64.97 7.86
CA PHE A 97 -15.28 63.93 8.66
C PHE A 97 -16.67 63.55 8.13
N GLU A 98 -17.56 64.53 7.91
CA GLU A 98 -18.91 64.21 7.38
C GLU A 98 -18.85 63.70 5.92
N ALA A 99 -17.89 64.16 5.11
CA ALA A 99 -17.67 63.62 3.76
C ALA A 99 -17.17 62.15 3.81
N ALA A 100 -16.28 61.82 4.72
CA ALA A 100 -15.83 60.44 4.94
C ALA A 100 -16.98 59.56 5.42
N ARG A 101 -17.73 60.01 6.42
CA ARG A 101 -18.91 59.33 6.98
C ARG A 101 -20.05 59.11 5.97
N ALA A 102 -20.16 59.96 4.96
CA ALA A 102 -21.09 59.77 3.84
C ALA A 102 -20.58 58.78 2.78
N ALA A 103 -19.27 58.48 2.74
CA ALA A 103 -18.64 57.55 1.81
C ALA A 103 -18.37 56.15 2.43
N THR A 104 -18.20 56.08 3.74
CA THR A 104 -18.11 54.82 4.51
C THR A 104 -19.44 54.07 4.48
N VAL A 105 -19.37 52.74 4.38
CA VAL A 105 -20.52 51.85 4.37
C VAL A 105 -21.25 51.92 5.71
N HIS A 106 -22.58 51.80 5.69
CA HIS A 106 -23.36 51.77 6.92
C HIS A 106 -23.27 50.39 7.59
N PRO A 107 -22.97 50.26 8.91
CA PRO A 107 -22.76 48.98 9.57
C PRO A 107 -23.88 47.94 9.38
N LEU A 108 -25.14 48.39 9.21
CA LEU A 108 -26.28 47.50 8.96
C LEU A 108 -26.22 46.78 7.59
N LEU A 109 -25.54 47.34 6.59
CA LEU A 109 -25.35 46.69 5.28
C LEU A 109 -24.34 45.55 5.39
N VAL A 110 -23.23 45.79 6.11
CA VAL A 110 -22.22 44.77 6.41
C VAL A 110 -22.85 43.62 7.21
N ALA A 111 -23.61 43.94 8.25
CA ALA A 111 -24.35 42.95 9.04
C ALA A 111 -25.42 42.19 8.21
N ALA A 112 -26.11 42.85 7.27
CA ALA A 112 -27.07 42.19 6.39
C ALA A 112 -26.37 41.21 5.43
N ASN A 113 -25.22 41.58 4.87
CA ASN A 113 -24.39 40.72 4.03
C ASN A 113 -23.91 39.48 4.81
N ARG A 114 -23.31 39.63 5.99
CA ARG A 114 -22.83 38.48 6.78
C ARG A 114 -23.97 37.53 7.18
N ASN A 115 -25.17 38.07 7.49
CA ASN A 115 -26.36 37.25 7.72
C ASN A 115 -26.79 36.49 6.46
N ALA A 116 -26.81 37.13 5.30
CA ALA A 116 -27.14 36.46 4.03
C ALA A 116 -26.15 35.34 3.68
N PHE A 117 -24.84 35.58 3.87
CA PHE A 117 -23.80 34.56 3.72
C PHE A 117 -24.08 33.35 4.61
N MET A 118 -24.36 33.55 5.90
CA MET A 118 -24.63 32.44 6.83
C MET A 118 -25.87 31.64 6.42
N GLN A 119 -26.94 32.27 5.94
CA GLN A 119 -28.12 31.56 5.43
C GLN A 119 -27.81 30.75 4.15
N LEU A 120 -27.00 31.30 3.24
CA LEU A 120 -26.57 30.60 2.02
C LEU A 120 -25.67 29.40 2.33
N VAL A 121 -24.72 29.53 3.26
CA VAL A 121 -23.84 28.44 3.72
C VAL A 121 -24.64 27.34 4.42
N LEU A 122 -25.52 27.69 5.36
CA LEU A 122 -26.35 26.72 6.09
C LEU A 122 -27.31 25.92 5.17
N SER A 123 -27.66 26.47 4.00
CA SER A 123 -28.48 25.79 2.99
C SER A 123 -27.67 25.13 1.86
N ASN A 124 -26.33 25.22 1.87
CA ASN A 124 -25.46 24.73 0.79
C ASN A 124 -25.16 23.21 0.84
N VAL A 125 -26.07 22.40 1.38
CA VAL A 125 -25.87 20.95 1.63
C VAL A 125 -25.45 20.17 0.37
N PHE A 126 -25.89 20.62 -0.81
CA PHE A 126 -25.57 20.01 -2.11
C PHE A 126 -24.65 20.87 -3.00
N GLY A 127 -23.94 21.86 -2.44
CA GLY A 127 -23.02 22.74 -3.17
C GLY A 127 -23.68 23.77 -4.12
N GLN A 128 -24.99 23.70 -4.32
CA GLN A 128 -25.75 24.50 -5.28
C GLN A 128 -25.70 26.02 -5.04
N ASN A 129 -25.49 26.46 -3.80
CA ASN A 129 -25.41 27.87 -3.45
C ASN A 129 -24.01 28.47 -3.66
N ALA A 130 -22.99 27.68 -4.05
CA ALA A 130 -21.62 28.17 -4.19
C ALA A 130 -21.46 29.47 -5.03
N PRO A 131 -22.19 29.66 -6.17
CA PRO A 131 -22.14 30.94 -6.90
C PRO A 131 -22.74 32.12 -6.12
N ALA A 132 -23.80 31.89 -5.34
CA ALA A 132 -24.44 32.92 -4.52
C ALA A 132 -23.59 33.28 -3.28
N ILE A 133 -22.90 32.30 -2.70
CA ILE A 133 -21.92 32.49 -1.63
C ILE A 133 -20.76 33.36 -2.16
N ALA A 134 -20.18 33.00 -3.31
CA ALA A 134 -19.11 33.77 -3.95
C ALA A 134 -19.55 35.21 -4.30
N ALA A 135 -20.78 35.41 -4.78
CA ALA A 135 -21.33 36.75 -5.02
C ALA A 135 -21.53 37.56 -3.71
N THR A 136 -21.88 36.89 -2.61
CA THR A 136 -22.07 37.55 -1.30
C THR A 136 -20.73 37.96 -0.69
N GLU A 137 -19.69 37.13 -0.81
CA GLU A 137 -18.32 37.53 -0.44
C GLU A 137 -17.76 38.62 -1.35
N GLY A 138 -18.04 38.58 -2.66
CA GLY A 138 -17.67 39.67 -3.58
C GLY A 138 -18.23 41.03 -3.16
N LEU A 139 -19.51 41.07 -2.74
CA LEU A 139 -20.13 42.29 -2.18
C LEU A 139 -19.51 42.71 -0.82
N TYR A 140 -18.97 41.77 -0.04
CA TYR A 140 -18.27 42.08 1.21
C TYR A 140 -16.90 42.73 0.94
N GLU A 141 -16.14 42.22 -0.03
CA GLU A 141 -14.89 42.82 -0.49
C GLU A 141 -15.10 44.21 -1.14
N GLU A 142 -16.19 44.41 -1.89
CA GLU A 142 -16.58 45.74 -2.39
C GLU A 142 -16.85 46.74 -1.24
N MET A 143 -17.55 46.32 -0.18
CA MET A 143 -17.76 47.14 1.01
C MET A 143 -16.44 47.42 1.76
N TRP A 144 -15.54 46.44 1.84
CA TRP A 144 -14.21 46.63 2.44
C TRP A 144 -13.39 47.66 1.65
N ALA A 145 -13.34 47.55 0.33
CA ALA A 145 -12.64 48.49 -0.55
C ALA A 145 -13.19 49.92 -0.43
N ALA A 146 -14.52 50.08 -0.35
CA ALA A 146 -15.17 51.38 -0.14
C ALA A 146 -14.78 52.02 1.21
N ASP A 147 -14.84 51.26 2.30
CA ASP A 147 -14.44 51.72 3.64
C ASP A 147 -12.96 52.12 3.70
N VAL A 148 -12.07 51.34 3.09
CA VAL A 148 -10.65 51.65 3.02
C VAL A 148 -10.42 52.93 2.21
N ALA A 149 -11.09 53.11 1.07
CA ALA A 149 -11.00 54.33 0.27
C ALA A 149 -11.48 55.57 1.05
N ALA A 150 -12.61 55.47 1.75
CA ALA A 150 -13.14 56.55 2.60
C ALA A 150 -12.17 56.91 3.74
N MET A 151 -11.64 55.91 4.46
CA MET A 151 -10.71 56.14 5.58
C MET A 151 -9.33 56.65 5.14
N VAL A 152 -8.82 56.20 4.00
CA VAL A 152 -7.56 56.72 3.41
C VAL A 152 -7.76 58.16 2.92
N GLY A 153 -8.88 58.47 2.26
CA GLY A 153 -9.24 59.82 1.86
C GLY A 153 -9.36 60.77 3.05
N TYR A 154 -10.04 60.34 4.12
CA TYR A 154 -10.15 61.07 5.38
C TYR A 154 -8.80 61.35 6.01
N HIS A 155 -7.96 60.32 6.18
CA HIS A 155 -6.62 60.45 6.76
C HIS A 155 -5.74 61.38 5.92
N HIS A 156 -5.74 61.25 4.59
CA HIS A 156 -4.98 62.14 3.71
C HIS A 156 -5.43 63.60 3.84
N GLY A 157 -6.75 63.87 3.79
CA GLY A 157 -7.30 65.20 3.97
C GLY A 157 -7.01 65.80 5.36
N ALA A 158 -7.26 65.05 6.42
CA ALA A 158 -7.05 65.51 7.79
C ALA A 158 -5.55 65.73 8.09
N SER A 159 -4.65 64.86 7.62
CA SER A 159 -3.21 65.09 7.73
C SER A 159 -2.72 66.29 6.91
N ALA A 160 -3.28 66.52 5.70
CA ALA A 160 -2.95 67.70 4.90
C ALA A 160 -3.42 69.02 5.54
N VAL A 161 -4.54 68.99 6.26
CA VAL A 161 -5.03 70.11 7.08
C VAL A 161 -4.16 70.33 8.32
N LEU A 162 -3.81 69.26 9.05
CA LEU A 162 -2.93 69.32 10.21
C LEU A 162 -1.51 69.81 9.84
N ALA A 163 -1.00 69.47 8.66
CA ALA A 163 0.27 69.97 8.14
C ALA A 163 0.27 71.49 7.86
N GLN A 164 -0.90 72.13 7.76
CA GLN A 164 -1.04 73.58 7.57
C GLN A 164 -1.19 74.34 8.90
N LEU A 165 -1.33 73.66 10.04
CA LEU A 165 -1.42 74.26 11.38
C LEU A 165 -0.03 74.67 11.89
N ALA A 166 0.43 75.83 11.45
CA ALA A 166 1.74 76.39 11.80
C ALA A 166 1.88 76.62 13.34
N PRO A 167 2.88 76.03 14.03
CA PRO A 167 3.02 76.09 15.50
C PRO A 167 3.14 77.52 16.06
N PHE A 168 2.43 77.82 17.15
CA PHE A 168 2.39 79.15 17.78
C PHE A 168 3.78 79.68 18.21
N GLN A 169 4.77 78.81 18.46
CA GLN A 169 6.17 79.20 18.69
C GLN A 169 6.75 80.03 17.54
N GLN A 170 6.29 79.84 16.31
CA GLN A 170 6.70 80.66 15.16
C GLN A 170 6.05 82.06 15.15
N VAL A 171 4.90 82.27 15.80
CA VAL A 171 4.38 83.64 15.99
C VAL A 171 5.29 84.38 16.96
N ALA A 172 5.74 83.72 18.03
CA ALA A 172 6.74 84.29 18.94
C ALA A 172 8.10 84.61 18.28
N GLN A 173 8.37 84.12 17.06
CA GLN A 173 9.53 84.55 16.27
C GLN A 173 9.36 85.95 15.66
N SER A 174 8.15 86.54 15.59
CA SER A 174 7.98 87.95 15.19
C SER A 174 8.35 88.95 16.31
N LEU A 175 8.54 88.47 17.54
CA LEU A 175 9.17 89.20 18.65
C LEU A 175 10.71 89.07 18.61
N ARG A 176 11.27 88.41 17.59
CA ARG A 176 12.70 88.33 17.28
C ARG A 176 12.94 88.88 15.88
N VAL A 177 14.19 89.27 15.59
CA VAL A 177 14.60 89.60 14.23
C VAL A 177 14.66 88.29 13.42
N PRO A 178 13.89 88.12 12.32
CA PRO A 178 13.81 86.82 11.65
C PRO A 178 15.03 86.54 10.77
N ALA A 179 15.68 85.41 11.02
CA ALA A 179 16.49 84.69 10.03
C ALA A 179 15.75 83.38 9.69
N ALA A 180 15.64 83.05 8.40
CA ALA A 180 14.85 81.90 7.94
C ALA A 180 15.58 80.57 8.18
N ALA A 181 14.84 79.52 8.51
CA ALA A 181 15.38 78.19 8.74
C ALA A 181 15.21 77.29 7.50
N ALA A 182 16.31 77.04 6.79
CA ALA A 182 16.44 75.97 5.78
C ALA A 182 17.94 75.65 5.62
N GLY A 183 18.45 74.77 6.48
CA GLY A 183 19.88 74.59 6.72
C GLY A 183 20.34 75.43 7.92
N LEU A 184 20.33 74.81 9.10
CA LEU A 184 21.10 75.33 10.23
C LEU A 184 22.56 74.93 9.99
N PRO A 185 23.49 75.88 9.89
CA PRO A 185 24.90 75.56 9.86
C PRO A 185 25.33 75.16 11.29
N SER A 186 26.43 74.42 11.40
CA SER A 186 26.88 73.82 12.67
C SER A 186 27.14 74.88 13.77
N PRO A 187 27.19 74.51 15.06
CA PRO A 187 27.59 75.42 16.13
C PRO A 187 28.96 76.09 15.95
N ALA A 188 29.85 75.54 15.13
CA ALA A 188 31.11 76.19 14.72
C ALA A 188 30.88 77.33 13.70
N GLU A 189 29.88 77.19 12.82
CA GLU A 189 29.50 78.20 11.82
C GLU A 189 28.53 79.26 12.38
N LEU A 190 27.85 78.97 13.50
CA LEU A 190 27.08 79.97 14.27
C LEU A 190 27.95 80.86 15.17
N GLY A 191 29.27 80.61 15.24
CA GLY A 191 30.23 81.44 16.00
C GLY A 191 30.03 81.40 17.52
N LEU A 192 29.30 80.42 18.03
CA LEU A 192 29.14 80.21 19.47
C LEU A 192 30.46 79.67 20.06
N PRO A 193 30.85 80.06 21.28
CA PRO A 193 32.06 79.54 21.91
C PRO A 193 31.88 78.06 22.24
N PRO A 194 32.87 77.20 21.96
CA PRO A 194 32.78 75.77 22.27
C PRO A 194 32.79 75.56 23.78
N LEU A 195 31.61 75.29 24.33
CA LEU A 195 31.39 75.16 25.77
C LEU A 195 31.31 73.67 26.15
N ASN A 196 32.40 73.14 26.71
CA ASN A 196 32.36 71.87 27.43
C ASN A 196 31.88 72.11 28.87
N THR A 197 31.06 71.20 29.38
CA THR A 197 30.46 71.26 30.73
C THR A 197 30.82 69.99 31.50
N GLY A 198 31.95 70.06 32.20
CA GLY A 198 32.58 68.95 32.93
C GLY A 198 34.10 69.02 32.81
N LEU A 199 34.82 68.23 33.62
CA LEU A 199 36.27 68.21 33.71
C LEU A 199 36.91 67.33 32.63
N GLY A 200 38.10 67.69 32.16
CA GLY A 200 38.92 66.83 31.29
C GLY A 200 38.44 66.65 29.85
N ASN A 201 37.43 67.40 29.39
CA ASN A 201 36.91 67.30 28.02
C ASN A 201 37.85 67.95 26.99
N ILE A 202 38.11 67.24 25.89
CA ILE A 202 38.93 67.66 24.74
C ILE A 202 38.05 67.65 23.49
N GLY A 203 37.83 68.81 22.86
CA GLY A 203 36.87 68.99 21.77
C GLY A 203 35.78 70.00 22.17
N ASN A 204 34.61 69.93 21.55
CA ASN A 204 33.58 70.98 21.59
C ASN A 204 32.20 70.44 22.04
N TYR A 205 31.46 71.24 22.82
CA TYR A 205 30.05 70.98 23.17
C TYR A 205 29.77 69.65 23.90
N ASN A 206 30.71 69.18 24.72
CA ASN A 206 30.54 67.98 25.54
C ASN A 206 29.88 68.28 26.90
N LEU A 207 29.00 67.40 27.39
CA LEU A 207 28.35 67.49 28.70
C LEU A 207 28.56 66.20 29.50
N GLY A 208 29.33 66.30 30.59
CA GLY A 208 29.91 65.19 31.36
C GLY A 208 31.44 65.28 31.40
N ASP A 209 32.12 64.29 31.97
CA ASP A 209 33.57 64.35 32.25
C ASP A 209 34.41 63.49 31.31
N GLY A 210 35.60 63.96 30.93
CA GLY A 210 36.64 63.16 30.27
C GLY A 210 36.37 62.75 28.83
N ASN A 211 35.51 63.44 28.10
CA ASN A 211 35.21 63.13 26.70
C ASN A 211 36.31 63.65 25.75
N THR A 212 36.62 62.92 24.68
CA THR A 212 37.56 63.31 23.62
C THR A 212 36.88 63.26 22.25
N GLY A 213 36.44 64.41 21.74
CA GLY A 213 35.64 64.58 20.53
C GLY A 213 34.57 65.65 20.71
N ASP A 214 33.61 65.73 19.78
CA ASP A 214 32.58 66.77 19.75
C ASP A 214 31.17 66.23 20.06
N TYR A 215 30.34 67.04 20.72
CA TYR A 215 28.90 66.80 20.96
C TYR A 215 28.54 65.55 21.80
N ASN A 216 29.40 65.08 22.70
CA ASN A 216 29.09 63.93 23.57
C ASN A 216 28.26 64.32 24.81
N LEU A 217 27.31 63.48 25.19
CA LEU A 217 26.47 63.61 26.39
C LEU A 217 26.63 62.37 27.29
N GLY A 218 27.44 62.51 28.33
CA GLY A 218 27.89 61.48 29.26
C GLY A 218 29.39 61.61 29.53
N SER A 219 30.01 60.60 30.14
CA SER A 219 31.42 60.67 30.57
C SER A 219 32.32 59.62 29.92
N GLY A 220 33.57 60.00 29.61
CA GLY A 220 34.62 59.10 29.14
C GLY A 220 34.48 58.63 27.68
N ASN A 221 33.72 59.33 26.83
CA ASN A 221 33.58 58.98 25.43
C ASN A 221 34.80 59.39 24.60
N THR A 222 35.14 58.64 23.55
CA THR A 222 36.23 58.95 22.60
C THR A 222 35.70 58.84 21.18
N GLY A 223 35.51 59.97 20.52
CA GLY A 223 34.76 60.14 19.27
C GLY A 223 33.62 61.14 19.44
N ASN A 224 32.75 61.26 18.45
CA ASN A 224 31.74 62.31 18.36
C ASN A 224 30.33 61.82 18.67
N THR A 225 29.43 62.76 19.01
CA THR A 225 27.96 62.58 18.99
C THR A 225 27.41 61.41 19.83
N ASN A 226 28.17 60.91 20.82
CA ASN A 226 27.73 59.80 21.67
C ASN A 226 26.80 60.26 22.79
N LEU A 227 25.75 59.47 23.07
CA LEU A 227 24.81 59.64 24.17
C LEU A 227 24.91 58.47 25.15
N GLY A 228 25.59 58.68 26.28
CA GLY A 228 25.93 57.68 27.29
C GLY A 228 27.41 57.78 27.66
N SER A 229 27.95 56.79 28.38
CA SER A 229 29.30 56.86 28.96
C SER A 229 30.23 55.76 28.46
N GLY A 230 31.52 56.08 28.29
CA GLY A 230 32.57 55.12 27.96
C GLY A 230 32.52 54.55 26.55
N ASN A 231 31.93 55.26 25.58
CA ASN A 231 31.89 54.81 24.18
C ASN A 231 33.19 55.18 23.43
N ILE A 232 33.63 54.35 22.48
CA ILE A 232 34.77 54.58 21.61
C ILE A 232 34.31 54.47 20.16
N GLY A 233 34.16 55.60 19.47
CA GLY A 233 33.57 55.73 18.13
C GLY A 233 32.55 56.86 18.06
N ASN A 234 31.79 56.95 16.97
CA ASN A 234 30.86 58.04 16.72
C ASN A 234 29.38 57.62 16.82
N ASP A 235 28.49 58.56 17.12
CA ASP A 235 27.03 58.40 16.97
C ASP A 235 26.41 57.24 17.78
N ASN A 236 27.05 56.78 18.87
CA ASN A 236 26.50 55.71 19.70
C ASN A 236 25.47 56.22 20.72
N VAL A 237 24.42 55.43 20.98
CA VAL A 237 23.39 55.71 21.98
C VAL A 237 23.33 54.55 22.97
N GLY A 238 23.82 54.77 24.18
CA GLY A 238 24.06 53.80 25.23
C GLY A 238 25.49 53.92 25.78
N SER A 239 25.92 52.98 26.61
CA SER A 239 27.21 53.05 27.31
C SER A 239 28.13 51.87 26.97
N GLY A 240 29.44 52.12 26.93
CA GLY A 240 30.47 51.09 26.77
C GLY A 240 30.61 50.49 25.36
N ASN A 241 30.12 51.16 24.31
CA ASN A 241 30.25 50.67 22.94
C ASN A 241 31.65 50.92 22.34
N THR A 242 32.14 50.04 21.48
CA THR A 242 33.43 50.18 20.77
C THR A 242 33.22 49.96 19.26
N GLY A 243 33.05 51.06 18.54
CA GLY A 243 32.60 51.14 17.15
C GLY A 243 31.61 52.30 17.00
N SER A 244 30.98 52.46 15.83
CA SER A 244 30.10 53.61 15.56
C SER A 244 28.64 53.24 15.29
N THR A 245 27.73 54.19 15.48
CA THR A 245 26.29 54.11 15.19
C THR A 245 25.55 52.96 15.88
N ASN A 246 26.01 52.54 17.08
CA ASN A 246 25.35 51.49 17.86
C ASN A 246 24.23 52.06 18.74
N LEU A 247 23.10 51.35 18.87
CA LEU A 247 21.98 51.71 19.76
C LEU A 247 21.75 50.60 20.79
N GLY A 248 22.30 50.81 21.99
CA GLY A 248 22.30 49.90 23.13
C GLY A 248 23.65 49.94 23.88
N GLY A 249 23.87 49.03 24.81
CA GLY A 249 25.06 49.05 25.69
C GLY A 249 26.05 47.92 25.42
N GLY A 250 27.35 48.21 25.54
CA GLY A 250 28.41 47.21 25.53
C GLY A 250 28.65 46.49 24.21
N ASN A 251 28.31 47.10 23.06
CA ASN A 251 28.55 46.50 21.75
C ASN A 251 30.00 46.72 21.27
N ILE A 252 30.52 45.80 20.46
CA ILE A 252 31.77 45.93 19.71
C ILE A 252 31.44 45.80 18.22
N GLY A 253 31.96 46.68 17.37
CA GLY A 253 31.59 46.78 15.96
C GLY A 253 30.60 47.91 15.67
N ASN A 254 30.09 47.98 14.43
CA ASN A 254 29.29 49.10 13.93
C ASN A 254 27.84 48.74 13.62
N PHE A 255 26.93 49.73 13.71
CA PHE A 255 25.51 49.61 13.35
C PHE A 255 24.74 48.52 14.14
N ASN A 256 25.18 48.16 15.36
CA ASN A 256 24.47 47.18 16.17
C ASN A 256 23.27 47.81 16.90
N LEU A 257 22.13 47.12 16.87
CA LEU A 257 20.89 47.51 17.54
C LEU A 257 20.56 46.50 18.64
N GLY A 258 20.71 46.90 19.90
CA GLY A 258 20.63 46.02 21.07
C GLY A 258 21.92 46.08 21.89
N SER A 259 22.08 45.20 22.86
CA SER A 259 23.16 45.25 23.85
C SER A 259 24.03 44.00 23.85
N GLY A 260 25.32 44.18 24.11
CA GLY A 260 26.30 43.10 24.31
C GLY A 260 26.69 42.33 23.05
N ASN A 261 26.48 42.89 21.84
CA ASN A 261 26.95 42.27 20.61
C ASN A 261 28.49 42.40 20.50
N GLY A 262 29.19 41.35 20.09
CA GLY A 262 30.65 41.27 20.18
C GLY A 262 31.32 40.53 19.02
N ALA A 263 32.65 40.56 18.95
CA ALA A 263 33.41 39.88 17.91
C ALA A 263 33.81 38.45 18.33
N LEU A 264 33.80 37.51 17.38
CA LEU A 264 34.22 36.12 17.60
C LEU A 264 35.72 36.01 17.95
N SER A 265 36.53 36.95 17.46
CA SER A 265 37.94 37.09 17.81
C SER A 265 38.42 38.53 17.59
N SER A 266 39.56 38.89 18.20
CA SER A 266 40.16 40.21 18.07
C SER A 266 40.45 40.56 16.60
N GLY A 267 39.90 41.68 16.12
CA GLY A 267 40.08 42.17 14.75
C GLY A 267 39.04 41.70 13.72
N VAL A 268 38.09 40.83 14.10
CA VAL A 268 36.93 40.50 13.26
C VAL A 268 35.81 41.50 13.52
N ALA A 269 35.15 41.99 12.48
CA ALA A 269 34.01 42.90 12.60
C ALA A 269 32.79 42.18 13.23
N SER A 270 31.98 42.94 13.96
CA SER A 270 30.72 42.49 14.55
C SER A 270 29.69 43.56 14.24
N ASP A 271 29.36 43.62 12.96
CA ASP A 271 28.65 44.76 12.38
C ASP A 271 27.23 44.34 12.00
N GLN A 272 26.28 45.27 12.13
CA GLN A 272 24.89 45.12 11.69
C GLN A 272 24.08 44.03 12.43
N ASN A 273 24.42 43.68 13.68
CA ASN A 273 23.59 42.78 14.48
C ASN A 273 22.35 43.49 15.02
N ILE A 274 21.21 42.80 15.04
CA ILE A 274 19.93 43.30 15.58
C ILE A 274 19.44 42.33 16.65
N GLY A 275 19.41 42.79 17.90
CA GLY A 275 19.10 42.03 19.11
C GLY A 275 20.29 41.98 20.07
N ASN A 276 20.28 41.04 21.03
CA ASN A 276 21.19 41.08 22.18
C ASN A 276 22.18 39.91 22.19
N GLY A 277 23.44 40.19 22.55
CA GLY A 277 24.43 39.16 22.85
C GLY A 277 24.90 38.32 21.66
N ASN A 278 24.82 38.82 20.43
CA ASN A 278 25.32 38.11 19.25
C ASN A 278 26.84 38.26 19.10
N ILE A 279 27.52 37.21 18.63
CA ILE A 279 28.97 37.17 18.47
C ILE A 279 29.30 36.89 16.99
N GLY A 280 29.77 37.89 16.25
CA GLY A 280 29.89 37.86 14.78
C GLY A 280 29.07 38.95 14.11
N SER A 281 28.88 38.92 12.79
CA SER A 281 28.21 39.98 12.02
C SER A 281 26.83 39.59 11.45
N GLN A 282 25.99 40.59 11.18
CA GLN A 282 24.69 40.46 10.48
C GLN A 282 23.67 39.50 11.12
N ASN A 283 23.77 39.22 12.43
CA ASN A 283 22.82 38.34 13.11
C ASN A 283 21.53 39.09 13.49
N PHE A 284 20.37 38.48 13.25
CA PHE A 284 19.06 39.01 13.62
C PHE A 284 18.40 38.11 14.68
N GLY A 285 18.30 38.59 15.91
CA GLY A 285 17.82 37.88 17.09
C GLY A 285 18.85 37.93 18.22
N SER A 286 18.92 36.91 19.08
CA SER A 286 19.74 37.00 20.30
C SER A 286 20.61 35.77 20.56
N GLY A 287 21.82 35.99 21.08
CA GLY A 287 22.74 34.92 21.50
C GLY A 287 23.29 34.05 20.38
N ASN A 288 23.31 34.52 19.13
CA ASN A 288 23.91 33.79 18.02
C ASN A 288 25.45 33.92 18.06
N THR A 289 26.19 32.94 17.54
CA THR A 289 27.66 32.94 17.45
C THR A 289 28.12 32.48 16.08
N GLY A 290 28.61 33.40 15.25
CA GLY A 290 28.89 33.25 13.83
C GLY A 290 28.20 34.36 13.03
N ASP A 291 28.11 34.22 11.71
CA ASP A 291 27.65 35.30 10.83
C ASP A 291 26.30 35.02 10.16
N ALA A 292 25.51 36.07 9.94
CA ALA A 292 24.25 36.06 9.18
C ALA A 292 23.19 35.05 9.66
N ASN A 293 23.10 34.79 10.98
CA ASN A 293 22.05 33.94 11.55
C ASN A 293 20.75 34.72 11.81
N ILE A 294 19.60 34.08 11.61
CA ILE A 294 18.27 34.66 11.88
C ILE A 294 17.55 33.80 12.92
N GLY A 295 17.10 34.40 14.02
CA GLY A 295 16.56 33.74 15.21
C GLY A 295 17.57 33.77 16.37
N SER A 296 17.53 32.80 17.30
CA SER A 296 18.30 32.90 18.55
C SER A 296 19.06 31.63 18.91
N GLY A 297 20.23 31.79 19.53
CA GLY A 297 21.07 30.72 20.05
C GLY A 297 21.77 29.85 19.00
N ASN A 298 21.85 30.29 17.73
CA ASN A 298 22.53 29.53 16.69
C ASN A 298 24.06 29.65 16.81
N THR A 299 24.81 28.61 16.48
CA THR A 299 26.28 28.58 16.48
C THR A 299 26.80 28.12 15.12
N GLY A 300 27.71 28.88 14.50
CA GLY A 300 28.05 28.79 13.08
C GLY A 300 27.28 29.86 12.26
N SER A 301 27.26 29.75 10.94
CA SER A 301 26.84 30.84 10.05
C SER A 301 25.72 30.48 9.08
N ASN A 302 24.92 31.48 8.70
CA ASN A 302 23.76 31.38 7.79
C ASN A 302 22.64 30.44 8.29
N ASN A 303 22.47 30.25 9.61
CA ASN A 303 21.38 29.45 10.14
C ASN A 303 20.10 30.28 10.31
N TRP A 304 18.94 29.73 9.95
CA TRP A 304 17.64 30.37 10.15
C TRP A 304 16.75 29.54 11.08
N GLY A 305 16.59 29.99 12.32
CA GLY A 305 15.71 29.44 13.34
C GLY A 305 16.37 29.50 14.71
N PHE A 306 16.23 28.44 15.51
CA PHE A 306 16.65 28.48 16.92
C PHE A 306 17.56 27.31 17.31
N GLY A 307 18.67 27.62 17.98
CA GLY A 307 19.56 26.62 18.57
C GLY A 307 20.29 25.69 17.59
N ASN A 308 20.42 26.05 16.31
CA ASN A 308 21.16 25.23 15.34
C ASN A 308 22.67 25.36 15.56
N VAL A 309 23.43 24.28 15.30
CA VAL A 309 24.88 24.22 15.47
C VAL A 309 25.53 23.68 14.19
N GLY A 310 26.35 24.52 13.55
CA GLY A 310 26.94 24.30 12.24
C GLY A 310 26.49 25.38 11.25
N ASN A 311 26.52 25.10 9.95
CA ASN A 311 26.31 26.13 8.92
C ASN A 311 25.10 25.83 8.04
N GLY A 312 24.34 26.87 7.68
CA GLY A 312 23.28 26.80 6.67
C GLY A 312 22.03 26.02 7.08
N ASN A 313 21.81 25.75 8.36
CA ASN A 313 20.64 24.99 8.82
C ASN A 313 19.39 25.86 8.90
N VAL A 314 18.22 25.28 8.58
CA VAL A 314 16.91 25.94 8.67
C VAL A 314 16.00 25.15 9.61
N GLY A 315 15.45 25.79 10.64
CA GLY A 315 14.56 25.19 11.63
C GLY A 315 15.14 25.19 13.05
N LEU A 316 14.92 24.14 13.84
CA LEU A 316 15.24 24.14 15.28
C LEU A 316 16.24 23.03 15.64
N GLY A 317 17.30 23.37 16.37
CA GLY A 317 18.17 22.40 17.08
C GLY A 317 18.95 21.42 16.19
N ASN A 318 19.16 21.72 14.90
CA ASN A 318 19.93 20.85 14.02
C ASN A 318 21.44 20.94 14.33
N LEU A 319 22.16 19.82 14.30
CA LEU A 319 23.60 19.71 14.56
C LEU A 319 24.33 19.14 13.32
N GLY A 320 24.96 20.04 12.56
CA GLY A 320 25.75 19.74 11.35
C GLY A 320 25.52 20.77 10.25
N GLY A 321 25.62 20.37 8.98
CA GLY A 321 25.57 21.28 7.83
C GLY A 321 24.29 21.16 7.00
N SER A 322 23.71 22.29 6.58
CA SER A 322 22.65 22.37 5.55
C SER A 322 21.40 21.52 5.83
N ASN A 323 21.05 21.27 7.10
CA ASN A 323 19.84 20.53 7.45
C ASN A 323 18.60 21.44 7.41
N ILE A 324 17.44 20.90 7.02
CA ILE A 324 16.17 21.61 6.99
C ILE A 324 15.15 20.84 7.84
N GLY A 325 14.65 21.45 8.92
CA GLY A 325 13.65 20.90 9.83
C GLY A 325 14.11 20.89 11.28
N LEU A 326 13.79 19.84 12.05
CA LEU A 326 13.98 19.83 13.50
C LEU A 326 14.97 18.75 13.95
N ALA A 327 15.91 19.10 14.82
CA ALA A 327 16.77 18.18 15.58
C ALA A 327 17.53 17.12 14.76
N ASN A 328 17.87 17.40 13.49
CA ASN A 328 18.68 16.49 12.68
C ASN A 328 20.16 16.52 13.12
N LEU A 329 20.83 15.38 13.06
CA LEU A 329 22.23 15.17 13.41
C LEU A 329 23.00 14.64 12.19
N GLY A 330 24.00 15.38 11.73
CA GLY A 330 24.72 15.12 10.47
C GLY A 330 24.42 16.19 9.42
N SER A 331 24.53 15.89 8.13
CA SER A 331 24.44 16.93 7.07
C SER A 331 23.47 16.64 5.94
N ASN A 332 22.93 17.70 5.34
CA ASN A 332 21.97 17.70 4.23
C ASN A 332 20.65 16.93 4.51
N ASN A 333 20.24 16.79 5.77
CA ASN A 333 19.01 16.09 6.11
C ASN A 333 17.78 17.01 5.97
N PHE A 334 16.68 16.47 5.46
CA PHE A 334 15.38 17.14 5.40
C PHE A 334 14.36 16.41 6.29
N GLY A 335 13.74 17.12 7.23
CA GLY A 335 12.73 16.60 8.14
C GLY A 335 13.14 16.63 9.61
N PHE A 336 12.89 15.55 10.35
CA PHE A 336 12.80 15.59 11.81
C PHE A 336 13.63 14.48 12.47
N GLY A 337 14.62 14.81 13.29
CA GLY A 337 15.33 13.86 14.15
C GLY A 337 16.18 12.81 13.42
N ASN A 338 16.56 13.05 12.16
CA ASN A 338 17.35 12.10 11.38
C ASN A 338 18.83 12.13 11.82
N ASN A 339 19.48 10.97 11.85
CA ASN A 339 20.85 10.77 12.34
C ASN A 339 21.72 10.12 11.25
N GLY A 340 22.58 10.93 10.62
CA GLY A 340 23.39 10.58 9.45
C GLY A 340 23.31 11.67 8.39
N ASN A 341 23.49 11.32 7.11
CA ASN A 341 23.63 12.29 6.03
C ASN A 341 22.66 12.04 4.87
N ASN A 342 22.23 13.13 4.22
CA ASN A 342 21.37 13.14 3.03
C ASN A 342 20.00 12.45 3.23
N ASN A 343 19.49 12.36 4.47
CA ASN A 343 18.23 11.67 4.76
C ASN A 343 17.00 12.57 4.55
N ILE A 344 15.88 12.03 4.07
CA ILE A 344 14.63 12.76 3.85
C ILE A 344 13.49 12.07 4.62
N GLY A 345 13.17 12.53 5.84
CA GLY A 345 12.19 11.85 6.66
C GLY A 345 12.15 12.18 8.15
N PHE A 346 11.73 11.19 8.94
CA PHE A 346 11.46 11.31 10.38
C PHE A 346 12.18 10.21 11.16
N GLY A 347 13.15 10.56 12.02
CA GLY A 347 13.84 9.62 12.92
C GLY A 347 14.76 8.61 12.22
N LEU A 348 15.13 8.85 10.96
CA LEU A 348 16.01 7.97 10.17
C LEU A 348 17.39 7.82 10.85
N THR A 349 18.08 6.69 10.64
CA THR A 349 19.40 6.43 11.23
C THR A 349 20.27 5.64 10.26
N GLY A 350 21.27 6.32 9.68
CA GLY A 350 22.09 5.88 8.56
C GLY A 350 22.21 6.99 7.51
N ASP A 351 22.80 6.68 6.35
CA ASP A 351 22.97 7.65 5.26
C ASP A 351 22.07 7.35 4.05
N ASN A 352 21.58 8.40 3.40
CA ASN A 352 20.78 8.40 2.16
C ASN A 352 19.43 7.65 2.26
N GLN A 353 18.79 7.66 3.43
CA GLN A 353 17.47 7.05 3.65
C GLN A 353 16.33 8.03 3.35
N VAL A 354 15.15 7.49 3.03
CA VAL A 354 13.88 8.26 2.90
C VAL A 354 12.82 7.59 3.78
N GLY A 355 11.90 8.34 4.41
CA GLY A 355 10.73 7.78 5.12
C GLY A 355 10.71 7.99 6.64
N ILE A 356 10.43 6.94 7.42
CA ILE A 356 10.32 7.01 8.90
C ILE A 356 11.20 5.93 9.54
N GLY A 357 12.16 6.29 10.41
CA GLY A 357 13.25 5.42 10.84
C GLY A 357 12.87 4.25 11.74
N ALA A 358 11.79 4.34 12.51
CA ALA A 358 11.21 3.19 13.19
C ALA A 358 10.69 2.11 12.22
N LEU A 359 10.54 2.47 10.94
CA LEU A 359 9.98 1.68 9.84
C LEU A 359 10.91 1.66 8.61
N ASN A 360 12.15 2.13 8.70
CA ASN A 360 13.16 2.06 7.63
C ASN A 360 14.55 1.98 8.26
N THR A 361 15.15 0.78 8.27
CA THR A 361 16.41 0.51 8.98
C THR A 361 17.47 -0.10 8.06
N GLY A 362 18.73 0.32 8.20
CA GLY A 362 19.84 -0.08 7.33
C GLY A 362 20.05 0.82 6.11
N ILE A 363 21.06 0.55 5.30
CA ILE A 363 21.66 1.55 4.39
C ILE A 363 21.10 1.43 2.97
N GLY A 364 20.85 2.57 2.30
CA GLY A 364 20.48 2.61 0.88
C GLY A 364 19.05 2.17 0.55
N ASN A 365 18.17 2.03 1.54
CA ASN A 365 16.76 1.68 1.30
C ASN A 365 15.98 2.88 0.73
N PHE A 366 15.14 2.63 -0.28
CA PHE A 366 14.27 3.63 -0.92
C PHE A 366 12.80 3.22 -0.83
N GLY A 367 12.00 3.97 -0.06
CA GLY A 367 10.57 3.72 0.12
C GLY A 367 10.18 3.67 1.61
N PHE A 368 9.33 2.73 2.04
CA PHE A 368 8.75 2.73 3.40
C PHE A 368 8.46 1.33 3.95
N GLY A 369 8.95 1.01 5.15
CA GLY A 369 8.78 -0.28 5.81
C GLY A 369 10.02 -1.18 5.76
N ASN A 370 11.12 -0.75 5.11
CA ASN A 370 12.20 -1.64 4.71
C ASN A 370 13.26 -1.86 5.82
N SER A 371 13.72 -3.09 5.99
CA SER A 371 14.71 -3.48 7.00
C SER A 371 15.89 -4.22 6.35
N GLY A 372 17.12 -3.74 6.55
CA GLY A 372 18.32 -4.25 5.90
C GLY A 372 18.86 -3.28 4.85
N ASN A 373 19.46 -3.74 3.75
CA ASN A 373 20.22 -2.85 2.85
C ASN A 373 19.73 -2.84 1.40
N ASN A 374 19.81 -1.68 0.73
CA ASN A 374 19.52 -1.50 -0.71
C ASN A 374 18.12 -1.95 -1.17
N ASN A 375 17.13 -2.02 -0.28
CA ASN A 375 15.77 -2.44 -0.64
C ASN A 375 14.98 -1.29 -1.26
N ILE A 376 14.21 -1.57 -2.32
CA ILE A 376 13.42 -0.59 -3.05
C ILE A 376 11.93 -0.96 -2.97
N GLY A 377 11.08 -0.02 -2.57
CA GLY A 377 9.64 -0.22 -2.41
C GLY A 377 9.22 -0.27 -0.94
N PHE A 378 8.33 -1.20 -0.58
CA PHE A 378 7.64 -1.17 0.71
C PHE A 378 7.77 -2.46 1.53
N PHE A 379 7.98 -2.32 2.84
CA PHE A 379 7.95 -3.42 3.82
C PHE A 379 8.87 -4.64 3.52
N ASN A 380 9.97 -4.45 2.78
CA ASN A 380 10.89 -5.55 2.47
C ASN A 380 11.93 -5.77 3.59
N SER A 381 12.31 -7.00 3.87
CA SER A 381 13.27 -7.38 4.92
C SER A 381 14.42 -8.23 4.36
N GLY A 382 15.67 -7.83 4.60
CA GLY A 382 16.87 -8.44 4.02
C GLY A 382 17.59 -7.45 3.09
N SER A 383 18.14 -7.92 1.97
CA SER A 383 19.02 -7.09 1.14
C SER A 383 18.67 -7.11 -0.35
N ASN A 384 18.73 -5.95 -0.99
CA ASN A 384 18.58 -5.76 -2.44
C ASN A 384 17.21 -6.22 -3.01
N ASN A 385 16.16 -6.30 -2.19
CA ASN A 385 14.82 -6.64 -2.67
C ASN A 385 14.16 -5.46 -3.39
N VAL A 386 13.32 -5.73 -4.38
CA VAL A 386 12.59 -4.72 -5.15
C VAL A 386 11.09 -5.07 -5.21
N GLY A 387 10.26 -4.24 -4.57
CA GLY A 387 8.81 -4.38 -4.58
C GLY A 387 8.19 -4.28 -3.18
N PHE A 388 7.31 -5.22 -2.83
CA PHE A 388 6.44 -5.13 -1.64
C PHE A 388 6.56 -6.39 -0.76
N PHE A 389 6.74 -6.23 0.55
CA PHE A 389 6.67 -7.30 1.56
C PHE A 389 7.64 -8.50 1.36
N ASN A 390 8.69 -8.37 0.53
CA ASN A 390 9.62 -9.48 0.30
C ASN A 390 10.55 -9.69 1.51
N SER A 391 10.98 -10.93 1.76
CA SER A 391 11.84 -11.32 2.89
C SER A 391 13.00 -12.20 2.42
N GLY A 392 14.23 -11.95 2.87
CA GLY A 392 15.46 -12.60 2.37
C GLY A 392 16.20 -11.70 1.37
N ASP A 393 17.05 -12.26 0.50
CA ASP A 393 17.94 -11.45 -0.35
C ASP A 393 17.60 -11.49 -1.86
N GLY A 394 17.52 -10.32 -2.49
CA GLY A 394 17.50 -10.15 -3.94
C GLY A 394 16.19 -10.53 -4.66
N ASN A 395 15.06 -10.53 -3.97
CA ASN A 395 13.76 -10.86 -4.58
C ASN A 395 13.17 -9.68 -5.37
N PHE A 396 12.39 -9.97 -6.42
CA PHE A 396 11.65 -8.99 -7.21
C PHE A 396 10.15 -9.29 -7.23
N GLY A 397 9.32 -8.35 -6.80
CA GLY A 397 7.85 -8.48 -6.83
C GLY A 397 7.18 -8.34 -5.46
N LEU A 398 6.26 -9.23 -5.11
CA LEU A 398 5.40 -9.12 -3.93
C LEU A 398 5.44 -10.37 -3.03
N ALA A 399 5.68 -10.17 -1.74
CA ALA A 399 5.60 -11.17 -0.66
C ALA A 399 6.42 -12.46 -0.88
N ASN A 400 7.51 -12.41 -1.65
CA ASN A 400 8.41 -13.55 -1.80
C ASN A 400 9.29 -13.73 -0.55
N SER A 401 9.67 -14.96 -0.22
CA SER A 401 10.42 -15.31 1.00
C SER A 401 11.60 -16.24 0.72
N GLY A 402 12.81 -15.84 1.09
CA GLY A 402 14.07 -16.51 0.74
C GLY A 402 14.82 -15.70 -0.33
N ASP A 403 15.49 -16.35 -1.28
CA ASP A 403 16.53 -15.69 -2.07
C ASP A 403 16.26 -15.68 -3.58
N THR A 404 16.43 -14.54 -4.23
CA THR A 404 16.40 -14.36 -5.71
C THR A 404 15.10 -14.78 -6.41
N ASN A 405 13.97 -14.82 -5.71
CA ASN A 405 12.67 -15.17 -6.31
C ASN A 405 12.08 -13.99 -7.10
N THR A 406 11.32 -14.28 -8.17
CA THR A 406 10.68 -13.27 -9.04
C THR A 406 9.18 -13.53 -9.17
N GLY A 407 8.35 -12.54 -8.81
CA GLY A 407 6.89 -12.61 -8.93
C GLY A 407 6.19 -12.46 -7.57
N PHE A 408 5.29 -13.37 -7.23
CA PHE A 408 4.33 -13.25 -6.13
C PHE A 408 4.38 -14.46 -5.19
N TRP A 409 4.47 -14.24 -3.88
CA TRP A 409 4.33 -15.27 -2.82
C TRP A 409 5.25 -16.50 -2.95
N ASN A 410 6.33 -16.44 -3.72
CA ASN A 410 7.23 -17.58 -3.87
C ASN A 410 8.10 -17.74 -2.61
N SER A 411 8.32 -18.98 -2.16
CA SER A 411 9.13 -19.30 -0.99
C SER A 411 10.31 -20.22 -1.32
N GLY A 412 11.47 -20.00 -0.70
CA GLY A 412 12.72 -20.69 -0.98
C GLY A 412 13.61 -19.88 -1.93
N ALA A 413 14.20 -20.50 -2.96
CA ALA A 413 15.24 -19.86 -3.78
C ALA A 413 15.01 -19.93 -5.29
N ALA A 414 15.30 -18.83 -6.00
CA ALA A 414 15.32 -18.72 -7.46
C ALA A 414 14.02 -19.15 -8.19
N ASN A 415 12.88 -19.09 -7.52
CA ASN A 415 11.59 -19.42 -8.14
C ASN A 415 11.06 -18.24 -8.96
N THR A 416 10.27 -18.51 -10.00
CA THR A 416 9.65 -17.48 -10.86
C THR A 416 8.16 -17.75 -11.07
N GLY A 417 7.31 -16.77 -10.76
CA GLY A 417 5.87 -16.83 -10.96
C GLY A 417 5.08 -16.58 -9.67
N TYR A 418 4.14 -17.48 -9.33
CA TYR A 418 3.15 -17.29 -8.27
C TYR A 418 3.13 -18.49 -7.31
N GLU A 419 3.20 -18.27 -5.99
CA GLU A 419 3.05 -19.30 -4.92
C GLU A 419 3.94 -20.56 -5.05
N ASN A 420 5.08 -20.50 -5.74
CA ASN A 420 5.99 -21.65 -5.80
C ASN A 420 6.79 -21.79 -4.50
N ALA A 421 7.00 -23.01 -4.01
CA ALA A 421 7.71 -23.30 -2.77
C ALA A 421 8.88 -24.28 -2.98
N GLY A 422 10.10 -23.92 -2.56
CA GLY A 422 11.31 -24.73 -2.73
C GLY A 422 12.34 -24.04 -3.62
N GLN A 423 12.97 -24.75 -4.58
CA GLN A 423 14.06 -24.16 -5.38
C GLN A 423 13.85 -24.24 -6.90
N GLY A 424 14.01 -23.10 -7.59
CA GLY A 424 14.16 -23.03 -9.04
C GLY A 424 12.92 -23.39 -9.85
N ASN A 425 11.72 -23.31 -9.26
CA ASN A 425 10.47 -23.62 -9.95
C ASN A 425 10.00 -22.45 -10.84
N PHE A 426 9.25 -22.74 -11.90
CA PHE A 426 8.65 -21.74 -12.79
C PHE A 426 7.15 -21.98 -12.97
N GLY A 427 6.32 -20.96 -12.75
CA GLY A 427 4.87 -21.00 -12.97
C GLY A 427 4.06 -20.74 -11.69
N PHE A 428 3.06 -21.57 -11.40
CA PHE A 428 2.05 -21.34 -10.37
C PHE A 428 1.99 -22.51 -9.38
N GLY A 429 2.08 -22.24 -8.07
CA GLY A 429 1.77 -23.21 -7.01
C GLY A 429 2.64 -24.48 -6.96
N ASN A 430 3.84 -24.48 -7.53
CA ASN A 430 4.68 -25.67 -7.57
C ASN A 430 5.50 -25.84 -6.29
N GLY A 431 5.45 -27.02 -5.66
CA GLY A 431 6.20 -27.39 -4.46
C GLY A 431 7.41 -28.30 -4.74
N GLY A 432 8.55 -28.03 -4.11
CA GLY A 432 9.80 -28.79 -4.28
C GLY A 432 10.77 -28.10 -5.24
N ASN A 433 11.44 -28.85 -6.12
CA ASN A 433 12.62 -28.36 -6.85
C ASN A 433 12.49 -28.45 -8.38
N THR A 434 12.74 -27.33 -9.07
CA THR A 434 12.91 -27.23 -10.53
C THR A 434 11.74 -27.75 -11.36
N ASN A 435 10.51 -27.57 -10.86
CA ASN A 435 9.28 -27.89 -11.58
C ASN A 435 8.85 -26.73 -12.50
N PHE A 436 8.09 -27.03 -13.57
CA PHE A 436 7.60 -26.05 -14.54
C PHE A 436 6.10 -26.22 -14.80
N GLY A 437 5.28 -25.20 -14.55
CA GLY A 437 3.84 -25.20 -14.87
C GLY A 437 2.96 -24.88 -13.65
N PHE A 438 1.91 -25.67 -13.41
CA PHE A 438 0.88 -25.42 -12.39
C PHE A 438 0.82 -26.56 -11.36
N GLY A 439 0.84 -26.26 -10.07
CA GLY A 439 0.48 -27.19 -8.98
C GLY A 439 1.37 -28.43 -8.81
N ASN A 440 2.56 -28.50 -9.42
CA ASN A 440 3.40 -29.69 -9.39
C ASN A 440 4.15 -29.84 -8.06
N ALA A 441 4.20 -31.04 -7.49
CA ALA A 441 4.89 -31.37 -6.24
C ALA A 441 6.08 -32.32 -6.45
N GLY A 442 7.22 -32.07 -5.80
CA GLY A 442 8.43 -32.89 -5.89
C GLY A 442 9.49 -32.25 -6.78
N THR A 443 10.10 -33.02 -7.70
CA THR A 443 11.33 -32.59 -8.39
C THR A 443 11.27 -32.79 -9.91
N GLN A 444 11.60 -31.74 -10.65
CA GLN A 444 11.79 -31.74 -12.11
C GLN A 444 10.55 -32.11 -12.93
N ASN A 445 9.35 -31.90 -12.39
CA ASN A 445 8.09 -32.15 -13.10
C ASN A 445 7.70 -30.99 -14.05
N MET A 446 6.97 -31.28 -15.11
CA MET A 446 6.52 -30.31 -16.11
C MET A 446 5.02 -30.50 -16.44
N GLY A 447 4.23 -29.42 -16.36
CA GLY A 447 2.81 -29.41 -16.71
C GLY A 447 1.91 -29.09 -15.51
N VAL A 448 0.89 -29.90 -15.24
CA VAL A 448 -0.19 -29.61 -14.28
C VAL A 448 -0.28 -30.70 -13.20
N GLU A 449 -0.29 -30.34 -11.92
CA GLU A 449 -0.62 -31.22 -10.78
C GLU A 449 0.14 -32.56 -10.72
N ASN A 450 1.36 -32.61 -11.26
CA ASN A 450 2.19 -33.81 -11.18
C ASN A 450 2.87 -33.92 -9.81
N SER A 451 2.96 -35.13 -9.25
CA SER A 451 3.63 -35.41 -7.98
C SER A 451 4.76 -36.43 -8.13
N GLY A 452 5.92 -36.17 -7.51
CA GLY A 452 7.07 -37.08 -7.53
C GLY A 452 8.25 -36.58 -8.35
N LEU A 453 8.81 -37.42 -9.23
CA LEU A 453 10.04 -37.12 -9.99
C LEU A 453 9.80 -37.12 -11.50
N ARG A 454 10.23 -36.04 -12.17
CA ARG A 454 10.43 -35.96 -13.63
C ARG A 454 9.22 -36.27 -14.50
N ASN A 455 8.01 -36.07 -13.96
CA ASN A 455 6.78 -36.28 -14.71
C ASN A 455 6.55 -35.15 -15.74
N VAL A 456 5.91 -35.46 -16.86
CA VAL A 456 5.58 -34.51 -17.94
C VAL A 456 4.11 -34.68 -18.33
N GLY A 457 3.30 -33.63 -18.25
CA GLY A 457 1.87 -33.65 -18.57
C GLY A 457 0.98 -33.30 -17.37
N GLY A 458 -0.08 -34.06 -17.11
CA GLY A 458 -1.10 -33.69 -16.11
C GLY A 458 -1.40 -34.77 -15.06
N PHE A 459 -1.57 -34.40 -13.80
CA PHE A 459 -2.10 -35.24 -12.71
C PHE A 459 -1.34 -36.57 -12.50
N ASN A 460 -0.06 -36.67 -12.88
CA ASN A 460 0.72 -37.89 -12.69
C ASN A 460 1.24 -38.01 -11.25
N SER A 461 1.59 -39.23 -10.81
CA SER A 461 2.16 -39.49 -9.48
C SER A 461 3.28 -40.52 -9.49
N GLY A 462 4.35 -40.27 -8.72
CA GLY A 462 5.50 -41.16 -8.60
C GLY A 462 6.70 -40.76 -9.48
N GLY A 463 7.59 -41.72 -9.70
CA GLY A 463 8.93 -41.54 -10.31
C GLY A 463 10.00 -42.29 -9.53
N SER A 464 11.04 -42.81 -10.20
CA SER A 464 12.07 -43.65 -9.57
C SER A 464 13.39 -42.90 -9.42
N ILE A 465 14.01 -43.03 -8.24
CA ILE A 465 15.35 -42.48 -7.93
C ILE A 465 16.47 -43.24 -8.67
N LEU A 466 16.23 -44.48 -9.11
CA LEU A 466 17.32 -45.40 -9.46
C LEU A 466 17.89 -45.23 -10.88
N THR A 467 17.23 -44.49 -11.77
CA THR A 467 17.75 -44.21 -13.13
C THR A 467 17.54 -42.75 -13.53
N THR A 468 18.48 -42.20 -14.29
CA THR A 468 18.52 -40.77 -14.68
C THR A 468 17.52 -40.38 -15.78
N SER A 469 16.43 -41.13 -15.95
CA SER A 469 15.36 -40.86 -16.94
C SER A 469 13.97 -41.36 -16.52
N ALA A 470 13.77 -41.80 -15.28
CA ALA A 470 12.47 -42.32 -14.82
C ALA A 470 11.51 -41.20 -14.38
N GLY A 471 10.40 -41.05 -15.11
CA GLY A 471 9.27 -40.15 -14.81
C GLY A 471 8.09 -40.47 -15.74
N ASN A 472 6.85 -40.15 -15.35
CA ASN A 472 5.67 -40.47 -16.16
C ASN A 472 5.40 -39.39 -17.22
N THR A 473 4.98 -39.76 -18.43
CA THR A 473 4.71 -38.82 -19.55
C THR A 473 3.27 -38.97 -20.06
N GLY A 474 2.43 -37.95 -19.86
CA GLY A 474 1.02 -37.93 -20.28
C GLY A 474 0.10 -37.51 -19.14
N PHE A 475 -1.06 -38.17 -18.98
CA PHE A 475 -2.08 -37.75 -18.01
C PHE A 475 -2.48 -38.86 -17.02
N PHE A 476 -2.70 -38.52 -15.75
CA PHE A 476 -3.24 -39.41 -14.69
C PHE A 476 -2.46 -40.73 -14.44
N ASN A 477 -1.18 -40.83 -14.79
CA ASN A 477 -0.40 -42.04 -14.57
C ASN A 477 0.15 -42.12 -13.13
N SER A 478 0.27 -43.31 -12.55
CA SER A 478 0.79 -43.51 -11.19
C SER A 478 1.82 -44.65 -11.10
N GLY A 479 2.97 -44.39 -10.45
CA GLY A 479 4.11 -45.31 -10.35
C GLY A 479 5.34 -44.79 -11.09
N ALA A 480 6.22 -45.68 -11.56
CA ALA A 480 7.48 -45.30 -12.20
C ALA A 480 7.49 -45.53 -13.72
N THR A 481 7.73 -44.46 -14.48
CA THR A 481 8.08 -44.51 -15.92
C THR A 481 6.95 -44.97 -16.86
N ASN A 482 5.72 -44.51 -16.62
CA ASN A 482 4.57 -44.77 -17.49
C ASN A 482 4.42 -43.71 -18.59
N THR A 483 3.96 -44.09 -19.79
CA THR A 483 3.62 -43.15 -20.88
C THR A 483 2.15 -43.30 -21.30
N GLY A 484 1.43 -42.20 -21.50
CA GLY A 484 0.04 -42.19 -21.99
C GLY A 484 -0.97 -41.71 -20.95
N TRP A 485 -2.14 -42.36 -20.85
CA TRP A 485 -3.26 -41.90 -20.02
C TRP A 485 -3.70 -42.95 -18.99
N ALA A 486 -3.80 -42.55 -17.72
CA ALA A 486 -4.43 -43.31 -16.64
C ALA A 486 -3.81 -44.70 -16.38
N ASN A 487 -2.49 -44.83 -16.52
CA ASN A 487 -1.79 -46.08 -16.23
C ASN A 487 -1.28 -46.11 -14.78
N SER A 488 -1.64 -47.13 -13.98
CA SER A 488 -1.01 -47.41 -12.68
C SER A 488 -0.04 -48.60 -12.75
N GLY A 489 1.03 -48.55 -11.96
CA GLY A 489 2.12 -49.54 -11.96
C GLY A 489 3.39 -48.95 -12.58
N ASP A 490 4.33 -49.81 -12.97
CA ASP A 490 5.63 -49.37 -13.47
C ASP A 490 5.85 -49.73 -14.96
N THR A 491 6.50 -48.84 -15.70
CA THR A 491 6.97 -49.07 -17.08
C THR A 491 5.83 -49.43 -18.07
N ASN A 492 4.68 -48.77 -17.96
CA ASN A 492 3.57 -48.94 -18.91
C ASN A 492 3.64 -47.95 -20.10
N THR A 493 2.96 -48.25 -21.20
CA THR A 493 2.82 -47.33 -22.36
C THR A 493 1.47 -47.50 -23.06
N GLY A 494 0.50 -46.64 -22.75
CA GLY A 494 -0.81 -46.63 -23.39
C GLY A 494 -1.93 -46.06 -22.53
N LEU A 495 -3.07 -46.77 -22.43
CA LEU A 495 -4.30 -46.29 -21.78
C LEU A 495 -4.79 -47.26 -20.70
N PHE A 496 -5.15 -46.77 -19.51
CA PHE A 496 -5.90 -47.53 -18.48
C PHE A 496 -5.25 -48.86 -18.00
N ASN A 497 -3.93 -49.04 -18.15
CA ASN A 497 -3.26 -50.22 -17.58
C ASN A 497 -3.14 -50.09 -16.05
N ALA A 498 -3.19 -51.18 -15.29
CA ALA A 498 -3.14 -51.12 -13.82
C ALA A 498 -2.09 -52.02 -13.15
N GLY A 499 -1.42 -52.89 -13.91
CA GLY A 499 -0.19 -53.56 -13.49
C GLY A 499 1.04 -53.02 -14.21
N SER A 500 2.23 -53.50 -13.87
CA SER A 500 3.49 -53.10 -14.50
C SER A 500 3.79 -53.83 -15.84
N LEU A 501 4.63 -53.22 -16.68
CA LEU A 501 5.15 -53.73 -17.97
C LEU A 501 4.11 -53.92 -19.09
N ASN A 502 3.03 -53.13 -19.09
CA ASN A 502 1.96 -53.19 -20.07
C ASN A 502 2.05 -52.08 -21.13
N THR A 503 1.96 -52.46 -22.41
CA THR A 503 1.76 -51.57 -23.55
C THR A 503 0.33 -51.73 -24.09
N GLY A 504 -0.28 -50.68 -24.63
CA GLY A 504 -1.66 -50.74 -25.12
C GLY A 504 -2.69 -50.41 -24.06
N ILE A 505 -3.78 -51.18 -23.95
CA ILE A 505 -5.03 -50.73 -23.30
C ILE A 505 -5.49 -51.70 -22.22
N GLY A 506 -5.79 -51.19 -21.02
CA GLY A 506 -6.67 -51.84 -20.05
C GLY A 506 -6.12 -53.08 -19.33
N SER A 507 -4.80 -53.33 -19.35
CA SER A 507 -4.22 -54.51 -18.75
C SER A 507 -4.00 -54.35 -17.24
N SER A 508 -4.73 -55.12 -16.42
CA SER A 508 -4.74 -54.99 -14.96
C SER A 508 -3.73 -55.87 -14.21
N THR A 509 -2.90 -56.64 -14.92
CA THR A 509 -1.92 -57.56 -14.34
C THR A 509 -0.50 -57.08 -14.56
N THR A 510 0.35 -57.19 -13.52
CA THR A 510 1.80 -57.03 -13.68
C THR A 510 2.33 -58.20 -14.49
N GLN A 511 2.88 -57.90 -15.66
CA GLN A 511 3.38 -58.91 -16.57
C GLN A 511 4.80 -59.32 -16.19
N LEU A 512 5.19 -60.52 -16.61
CA LEU A 512 6.59 -60.98 -16.48
C LEU A 512 7.52 -60.30 -17.52
N GLY A 513 6.94 -59.60 -18.51
CA GLY A 513 7.64 -58.78 -19.49
C GLY A 513 6.67 -58.10 -20.47
N PRO A 514 7.16 -57.30 -21.43
CA PRO A 514 6.32 -56.38 -22.20
C PRO A 514 5.24 -57.08 -23.04
N ASN A 515 3.97 -56.75 -22.80
CA ASN A 515 2.83 -57.18 -23.61
C ASN A 515 2.15 -55.96 -24.26
N SER A 516 1.54 -56.11 -25.43
CA SER A 516 0.85 -55.03 -26.16
C SER A 516 -0.62 -55.37 -26.46
N GLY A 517 -1.53 -54.41 -26.27
CA GLY A 517 -2.97 -54.56 -26.57
C GLY A 517 -3.82 -54.73 -25.32
N PHE A 518 -4.81 -55.64 -25.30
CA PHE A 518 -5.82 -55.76 -24.24
C PHE A 518 -5.93 -57.16 -23.65
N GLY A 519 -5.87 -57.30 -22.32
CA GLY A 519 -6.20 -58.55 -21.61
C GLY A 519 -5.22 -59.72 -21.80
N ASN A 520 -3.96 -59.47 -22.20
CA ASN A 520 -2.95 -60.52 -22.38
C ASN A 520 -2.24 -60.87 -21.06
N THR A 521 -1.77 -62.11 -20.89
CA THR A 521 -1.02 -62.59 -19.73
C THR A 521 0.25 -63.34 -20.14
N GLY A 522 1.43 -62.93 -19.63
CA GLY A 522 2.73 -63.56 -19.93
C GLY A 522 3.79 -62.56 -20.40
N VAL A 523 4.70 -62.95 -21.28
CA VAL A 523 5.82 -62.13 -21.80
C VAL A 523 5.75 -61.97 -23.33
N GLY A 524 5.91 -60.77 -23.87
CA GLY A 524 6.11 -60.56 -25.32
C GLY A 524 4.86 -60.69 -26.18
N ASN A 525 3.66 -60.62 -25.60
CA ASN A 525 2.40 -60.79 -26.32
C ASN A 525 1.95 -59.54 -27.10
N SER A 526 1.08 -59.72 -28.08
CA SER A 526 0.45 -58.63 -28.85
C SER A 526 -1.02 -58.93 -29.20
N GLY A 527 -1.89 -57.92 -29.17
CA GLY A 527 -3.31 -58.06 -29.50
C GLY A 527 -4.21 -58.27 -28.26
N PHE A 528 -5.14 -59.21 -28.33
CA PHE A 528 -6.28 -59.35 -27.41
C PHE A 528 -6.33 -60.73 -26.73
N PHE A 529 -6.47 -60.77 -25.40
CA PHE A 529 -6.79 -61.97 -24.62
C PHE A 529 -5.84 -63.18 -24.75
N ASN A 530 -4.57 -62.99 -25.12
CA ASN A 530 -3.59 -64.07 -25.25
C ASN A 530 -2.98 -64.47 -23.90
N SER A 531 -2.59 -65.74 -23.73
CA SER A 531 -2.03 -66.29 -22.49
C SER A 531 -0.76 -67.10 -22.76
N GLY A 532 0.27 -66.91 -21.94
CA GLY A 532 1.62 -67.45 -22.14
C GLY A 532 2.52 -66.47 -22.91
N ASP A 533 3.58 -66.93 -23.57
CA ASP A 533 4.67 -66.06 -24.03
C ASP A 533 4.76 -65.92 -25.57
N GLY A 534 5.11 -64.74 -26.06
CA GLY A 534 5.42 -64.45 -27.46
C GLY A 534 4.22 -64.51 -28.41
N ASN A 535 2.98 -64.40 -27.93
CA ASN A 535 1.78 -64.59 -28.75
C ASN A 535 1.38 -63.30 -29.52
N SER A 536 0.55 -63.44 -30.56
CA SER A 536 0.04 -62.31 -31.35
C SER A 536 -1.39 -62.53 -31.84
N GLY A 537 -2.26 -61.52 -31.83
CA GLY A 537 -3.63 -61.62 -32.32
C GLY A 537 -4.65 -61.85 -31.18
N PHE A 538 -5.58 -62.79 -31.31
CA PHE A 538 -6.75 -62.93 -30.42
C PHE A 538 -6.85 -64.31 -29.75
N GLN A 539 -6.93 -64.36 -28.42
CA GLN A 539 -7.22 -65.58 -27.62
C GLN A 539 -6.28 -66.79 -27.86
N ASN A 540 -5.00 -66.55 -28.14
CA ASN A 540 -4.02 -67.65 -28.23
C ASN A 540 -3.52 -68.06 -26.83
N THR A 541 -3.35 -69.35 -26.56
CA THR A 541 -2.98 -69.89 -25.23
C THR A 541 -1.81 -70.88 -25.31
N GLN A 542 -0.68 -70.54 -24.69
CA GLN A 542 0.47 -71.43 -24.54
C GLN A 542 0.51 -72.12 -23.17
N PHE A 543 0.98 -73.37 -23.18
CA PHE A 543 1.36 -74.12 -21.98
C PHE A 543 2.87 -74.42 -21.97
N PRO A 544 3.52 -74.49 -20.80
CA PRO A 544 4.91 -74.90 -20.69
C PRO A 544 5.03 -76.41 -20.98
N VAL A 545 5.97 -76.77 -21.86
CA VAL A 545 6.34 -78.16 -22.15
C VAL A 545 7.84 -78.31 -21.90
N THR A 546 8.19 -79.24 -21.03
CA THR A 546 9.58 -79.51 -20.64
C THR A 546 10.05 -80.78 -21.35
N LEU A 547 11.03 -80.66 -22.24
CA LEU A 547 11.67 -81.83 -22.83
C LEU A 547 12.65 -82.41 -21.81
N ILE A 548 12.38 -83.62 -21.31
CA ILE A 548 13.33 -84.36 -20.48
C ILE A 548 14.29 -85.10 -21.39
N ILE A 549 15.57 -84.77 -21.32
CA ILE A 549 16.64 -85.51 -21.99
C ILE A 549 17.34 -86.37 -20.95
N GLU A 550 17.25 -87.70 -21.10
CA GLU A 550 18.06 -88.64 -20.33
C GLU A 550 19.41 -88.83 -21.02
N ILE A 551 20.49 -88.64 -20.28
CA ILE A 551 21.87 -88.83 -20.74
C ILE A 551 22.52 -89.83 -19.79
N GLU A 552 23.04 -90.94 -20.31
CA GLU A 552 23.51 -92.03 -19.45
C GLU A 552 24.62 -91.57 -18.49
N GLY A 553 24.40 -91.75 -17.18
CA GLY A 553 25.32 -91.31 -16.11
C GLY A 553 25.05 -89.93 -15.50
N VAL A 554 24.13 -89.12 -16.07
CA VAL A 554 23.69 -87.84 -15.47
C VAL A 554 22.17 -87.81 -15.38
N GLY A 555 21.63 -87.44 -14.21
CA GLY A 555 20.19 -87.42 -13.97
C GLY A 555 19.42 -86.51 -14.94
N PRO A 556 18.11 -86.77 -15.15
CA PRO A 556 17.32 -86.17 -16.22
C PRO A 556 17.45 -84.65 -16.31
N VAL A 557 17.85 -84.16 -17.49
CA VAL A 557 18.07 -82.73 -17.74
C VAL A 557 16.83 -82.15 -18.42
N PRO A 558 16.10 -81.21 -17.76
CA PRO A 558 14.93 -80.57 -18.35
C PRO A 558 15.33 -79.38 -19.24
N VAL A 559 14.88 -79.38 -20.50
CA VAL A 559 15.09 -78.28 -21.46
C VAL A 559 13.72 -77.65 -21.81
N PRO A 560 13.52 -76.33 -21.57
CA PRO A 560 12.30 -75.64 -21.95
C PRO A 560 12.31 -75.18 -23.42
N LEU A 561 11.13 -75.15 -24.04
CA LEU A 561 10.89 -74.60 -25.39
C LEU A 561 9.96 -73.38 -25.31
N SER A 562 10.21 -72.36 -26.14
CA SER A 562 9.65 -71.01 -25.98
C SER A 562 9.26 -70.32 -27.31
N ASN A 563 8.49 -70.99 -28.17
CA ASN A 563 7.93 -70.39 -29.38
C ASN A 563 6.44 -70.03 -29.18
N GLY A 564 6.10 -68.74 -29.28
CA GLY A 564 4.74 -68.23 -29.12
C GLY A 564 3.83 -68.46 -30.33
N ASN A 565 2.54 -68.11 -30.20
CA ASN A 565 1.50 -68.36 -31.20
C ASN A 565 0.89 -67.07 -31.77
N ALA A 566 0.73 -66.95 -33.09
CA ALA A 566 0.12 -65.79 -33.74
C ALA A 566 -1.22 -66.11 -34.44
N GLY A 567 -2.13 -65.14 -34.54
CA GLY A 567 -3.44 -65.29 -35.18
C GLY A 567 -4.60 -65.39 -34.17
N PHE A 568 -5.57 -66.27 -34.39
CA PHE A 568 -6.81 -66.34 -33.58
C PHE A 568 -6.99 -67.73 -32.95
N LEU A 569 -7.31 -67.80 -31.65
CA LEU A 569 -7.76 -69.02 -30.94
C LEU A 569 -6.77 -70.21 -30.92
N ASN A 570 -5.47 -70.00 -31.16
CA ASN A 570 -4.50 -71.11 -31.22
C ASN A 570 -4.04 -71.57 -29.81
N MET A 571 -3.82 -72.87 -29.61
CA MET A 571 -3.40 -73.46 -28.33
C MET A 571 -2.12 -74.31 -28.47
N GLY A 572 -1.12 -74.07 -27.61
CA GLY A 572 0.15 -74.81 -27.58
C GLY A 572 1.38 -73.94 -27.84
N GLN A 573 2.32 -74.40 -28.67
CA GLN A 573 3.56 -73.67 -28.98
C GLN A 573 3.84 -73.61 -30.48
N GLY A 574 4.19 -72.42 -30.98
CA GLY A 574 4.66 -72.18 -32.35
C GLY A 574 3.58 -72.07 -33.43
N ASN A 575 2.32 -71.78 -33.08
CA ASN A 575 1.20 -71.82 -34.03
C ASN A 575 0.81 -70.43 -34.59
N VAL A 576 0.85 -70.25 -35.92
CA VAL A 576 0.60 -68.96 -36.62
C VAL A 576 -0.66 -69.06 -37.51
N GLY A 577 -1.86 -69.17 -36.94
CA GLY A 577 -3.07 -69.56 -37.69
C GLY A 577 -4.42 -69.16 -37.06
N ILE A 578 -5.46 -69.94 -37.36
CA ILE A 578 -6.78 -69.82 -36.71
C ILE A 578 -7.15 -71.19 -36.13
N ASN A 579 -7.37 -71.25 -34.81
CA ASN A 579 -7.85 -72.43 -34.08
C ASN A 579 -6.96 -73.68 -34.21
N ASN A 580 -5.64 -73.50 -34.13
CA ASN A 580 -4.66 -74.61 -34.11
C ASN A 580 -4.47 -75.20 -32.72
N SER A 581 -4.08 -76.48 -32.64
CA SER A 581 -3.73 -77.14 -31.38
C SER A 581 -2.49 -78.04 -31.52
N GLY A 582 -1.38 -77.71 -30.86
CA GLY A 582 -0.19 -78.58 -30.85
C GLY A 582 1.14 -77.90 -30.51
N SER A 583 2.22 -78.69 -30.60
CA SER A 583 3.61 -78.24 -30.37
C SER A 583 4.46 -78.47 -31.63
N GLY A 584 4.82 -77.40 -32.32
CA GLY A 584 5.59 -77.43 -33.56
C GLY A 584 5.49 -76.12 -34.30
N PHE A 585 6.40 -75.86 -35.24
CA PHE A 585 6.38 -74.63 -36.04
C PHE A 585 5.28 -74.73 -37.10
N ASN A 586 4.08 -74.26 -36.75
CA ASN A 586 2.87 -74.34 -37.55
C ASN A 586 2.47 -72.94 -38.02
N ALA A 587 1.99 -72.81 -39.25
CA ALA A 587 1.16 -71.67 -39.66
C ALA A 587 -0.20 -72.20 -40.14
N GLY A 588 -1.23 -71.36 -40.22
CA GLY A 588 -2.56 -71.68 -40.78
C GLY A 588 -3.41 -72.70 -40.00
N ALA A 589 -4.74 -72.62 -40.14
CA ALA A 589 -5.71 -73.65 -39.72
C ALA A 589 -5.48 -75.01 -40.44
N PHE A 590 -6.22 -76.07 -40.07
CA PHE A 590 -6.14 -77.44 -40.66
C PHE A 590 -4.84 -78.25 -40.41
N ASN A 591 -3.95 -77.87 -39.48
CA ASN A 591 -2.70 -78.63 -39.25
C ASN A 591 -2.71 -79.60 -38.06
N THR A 592 -2.26 -80.83 -38.31
CA THR A 592 -1.96 -81.85 -37.30
C THR A 592 -0.78 -82.74 -37.76
N GLY A 593 0.44 -82.44 -37.35
CA GLY A 593 1.63 -83.22 -37.74
C GLY A 593 2.95 -82.48 -37.51
N THR A 594 4.06 -83.15 -37.79
CA THR A 594 5.41 -82.60 -37.60
C THR A 594 6.01 -82.01 -38.88
N ILE A 595 6.47 -80.77 -38.77
CA ILE A 595 7.26 -79.99 -39.75
C ILE A 595 6.45 -79.52 -40.97
N ASP A 596 6.18 -78.20 -40.98
CA ASP A 596 5.47 -77.42 -42.00
C ASP A 596 3.98 -77.79 -42.25
N ALA A 597 3.12 -76.89 -42.74
CA ALA A 597 3.08 -75.42 -42.70
C ALA A 597 1.73 -74.95 -43.29
N GLY A 598 1.31 -73.71 -43.01
CA GLY A 598 0.18 -73.06 -43.70
C GLY A 598 -1.16 -73.80 -43.55
N ILE A 599 -2.15 -73.49 -44.40
CA ILE A 599 -3.48 -74.13 -44.25
C ILE A 599 -3.51 -75.53 -44.87
N GLY A 600 -3.16 -76.53 -44.06
CA GLY A 600 -3.64 -77.91 -44.15
C GLY A 600 -2.75 -78.94 -44.84
N ILE A 601 -2.32 -79.96 -44.09
CA ILE A 601 -2.21 -81.35 -44.59
C ILE A 601 -2.25 -82.39 -43.45
N SER A 602 -2.68 -83.61 -43.78
CA SER A 602 -2.78 -84.76 -42.87
C SER A 602 -1.44 -85.50 -42.73
N ALA A 603 -1.14 -85.97 -41.51
CA ALA A 603 0.05 -86.76 -41.22
C ALA A 603 0.11 -88.13 -41.92
N ASN A 604 1.33 -88.68 -42.08
CA ASN A 604 1.58 -90.06 -41.69
C ASN A 604 3.06 -90.37 -41.40
N ASN A 605 3.31 -91.38 -40.56
CA ASN A 605 4.65 -91.94 -40.29
C ASN A 605 5.01 -93.02 -41.33
N THR A 606 6.29 -93.12 -41.73
CA THR A 606 6.99 -94.43 -41.67
C THR A 606 8.53 -94.33 -41.80
N ILE A 607 9.20 -95.23 -41.07
CA ILE A 607 10.62 -95.58 -41.15
C ILE A 607 10.85 -96.64 -42.25
N THR A 608 12.04 -96.67 -42.89
CA THR A 608 12.88 -97.89 -43.04
C THR A 608 14.23 -97.57 -43.72
N VAL A 609 15.29 -98.22 -43.25
CA VAL A 609 16.68 -98.14 -43.75
C VAL A 609 16.94 -99.22 -44.80
N PRO A 610 17.86 -99.02 -45.78
CA PRO A 610 19.15 -99.71 -45.65
C PRO A 610 20.40 -99.01 -46.25
N ALA A 611 21.55 -99.21 -45.58
CA ALA A 611 22.92 -99.30 -46.11
C ALA A 611 23.60 -98.14 -46.90
N ALA A 612 24.74 -97.70 -46.35
CA ALA A 612 26.02 -97.42 -47.06
C ALA A 612 26.17 -96.24 -48.05
N GLY A 613 26.15 -95.00 -47.52
CA GLY A 613 27.16 -93.94 -47.80
C GLY A 613 27.11 -93.14 -49.12
N GLY A 614 27.12 -91.79 -49.03
CA GLY A 614 27.37 -90.89 -50.17
C GLY A 614 26.55 -89.59 -50.22
N SER A 615 26.88 -88.63 -49.35
CA SER A 615 26.25 -87.30 -49.17
C SER A 615 25.89 -86.47 -50.43
N THR A 616 24.77 -85.70 -50.38
CA THR A 616 24.79 -84.24 -50.63
C THR A 616 23.54 -83.47 -50.10
N PHE A 617 23.80 -82.43 -49.28
CA PHE A 617 23.20 -81.07 -49.16
C PHE A 617 21.81 -80.75 -49.81
N THR A 618 20.91 -79.88 -49.32
CA THR A 618 20.64 -79.06 -48.08
C THR A 618 19.32 -78.25 -48.35
N ALA A 619 18.62 -77.54 -47.45
CA ALA A 619 18.35 -77.57 -45.99
C ALA A 619 17.43 -76.36 -45.61
N THR A 620 16.77 -76.37 -44.44
CA THR A 620 16.09 -75.19 -43.84
C THR A 620 16.51 -75.03 -42.36
N SER A 621 16.25 -73.86 -41.74
CA SER A 621 17.02 -73.33 -40.59
C SER A 621 16.39 -73.49 -39.20
N GLY A 622 17.23 -73.78 -38.20
CA GLY A 622 16.90 -73.77 -36.76
C GLY A 622 18.16 -73.94 -35.89
N LEU A 623 18.00 -73.96 -34.56
CA LEU A 623 19.05 -74.35 -33.59
C LEU A 623 18.79 -75.77 -33.07
N PHE A 624 19.84 -76.46 -32.64
CA PHE A 624 19.88 -77.92 -32.37
C PHE A 624 19.63 -78.84 -33.59
N ASN A 625 20.10 -78.45 -34.78
CA ASN A 625 20.39 -79.43 -35.84
C ASN A 625 21.67 -80.21 -35.49
N ALA A 626 21.60 -81.55 -35.52
CA ALA A 626 22.74 -82.45 -35.32
C ALA A 626 23.34 -82.89 -36.67
N GLY A 627 24.36 -82.19 -37.14
CA GLY A 627 25.04 -82.46 -38.42
C GLY A 627 26.15 -81.46 -38.71
N ILE A 628 26.98 -81.75 -39.72
CA ILE A 628 28.09 -80.88 -40.12
C ILE A 628 27.55 -79.58 -40.77
N ASN A 629 28.14 -78.44 -40.42
CA ASN A 629 27.88 -77.09 -40.97
C ASN A 629 26.46 -76.52 -40.76
N SER A 630 26.17 -76.05 -39.53
CA SER A 630 25.38 -74.83 -39.28
C SER A 630 25.69 -74.25 -37.88
N SER A 631 25.50 -72.95 -37.70
CA SER A 631 26.13 -72.17 -36.62
C SER A 631 25.17 -71.66 -35.54
N GLY A 632 25.58 -71.81 -34.27
CA GLY A 632 24.94 -71.23 -33.08
C GLY A 632 25.82 -71.46 -31.84
N ALA A 633 25.57 -70.72 -30.75
CA ALA A 633 26.35 -70.87 -29.53
C ALA A 633 26.00 -72.18 -28.78
N PHE A 634 27.04 -72.89 -28.32
CA PHE A 634 26.97 -74.08 -27.46
C PHE A 634 26.42 -75.41 -28.06
N ASN A 635 26.77 -75.72 -29.31
CA ASN A 635 26.96 -77.13 -29.71
C ASN A 635 28.34 -77.63 -29.22
N THR A 636 28.49 -78.93 -28.92
CA THR A 636 29.74 -79.51 -28.39
C THR A 636 30.61 -80.17 -29.46
N GLY A 637 31.91 -79.89 -29.37
CA GLY A 637 33.02 -80.37 -30.20
C GLY A 637 34.33 -79.73 -29.71
N ASP A 638 35.48 -80.24 -30.14
CA ASP A 638 36.77 -79.86 -29.54
C ASP A 638 37.21 -78.40 -29.81
N ASN A 639 37.99 -77.86 -28.87
CA ASN A 639 38.54 -76.48 -28.78
C ASN A 639 37.53 -75.35 -28.50
N GLN A 640 37.44 -74.97 -27.21
CA GLN A 640 36.63 -73.86 -26.66
C GLN A 640 37.50 -72.72 -26.09
N SER A 641 36.98 -71.48 -26.05
CA SER A 641 37.43 -70.34 -25.21
C SER A 641 36.48 -69.13 -25.42
N GLY A 642 36.19 -68.21 -24.47
CA GLY A 642 36.59 -68.09 -23.05
C GLY A 642 36.45 -66.64 -22.51
N PHE A 643 37.14 -66.34 -21.39
CA PHE A 643 37.57 -65.02 -20.86
C PHE A 643 36.77 -64.20 -19.77
N PHE A 644 37.37 -64.21 -18.56
CA PHE A 644 37.33 -63.44 -17.27
C PHE A 644 36.94 -61.93 -17.25
N GLY A 645 36.74 -61.18 -16.13
CA GLY A 645 36.65 -61.45 -14.66
C GLY A 645 37.42 -60.48 -13.69
N GLY A 646 36.78 -59.81 -12.69
CA GLY A 646 37.37 -59.40 -11.37
C GLY A 646 37.44 -57.92 -10.81
N TYR A 647 36.95 -57.72 -9.55
CA TYR A 647 37.42 -56.87 -8.39
C TYR A 647 37.55 -55.28 -8.36
N GLY A 648 37.76 -54.69 -7.15
CA GLY A 648 37.87 -53.23 -6.72
C GLY A 648 38.22 -53.11 -5.19
N PRO A 649 38.00 -52.03 -4.34
CA PRO A 649 37.63 -50.57 -4.50
C PRO A 649 38.31 -49.56 -3.44
N LEU A 650 37.65 -48.43 -3.05
CA LEU A 650 37.77 -47.56 -1.79
C LEU A 650 38.67 -46.26 -1.66
N GLY A 651 38.39 -45.39 -0.64
CA GLY A 651 38.97 -44.02 -0.34
C GLY A 651 38.82 -43.46 1.12
N VAL A 652 39.27 -42.22 1.48
CA VAL A 652 39.71 -41.74 2.86
C VAL A 652 39.30 -40.27 3.29
N LEU A 653 39.29 -39.85 4.60
CA LEU A 653 38.94 -38.48 5.13
C LEU A 653 39.50 -38.02 6.56
N ALA A 654 39.58 -36.70 6.90
CA ALA A 654 39.92 -36.00 8.22
C ALA A 654 39.76 -34.41 8.14
N SER A 655 40.06 -33.42 9.06
CA SER A 655 39.94 -33.05 10.54
C SER A 655 40.66 -31.66 10.83
N ALA A 656 40.55 -30.77 11.88
CA ALA A 656 39.63 -30.32 12.98
C ALA A 656 40.21 -29.07 13.82
N ALA A 657 39.48 -28.45 14.80
CA ALA A 657 39.88 -27.46 15.91
C ALA A 657 40.16 -25.93 15.60
N ALA A 658 40.23 -24.87 16.48
CA ALA A 658 39.77 -24.48 17.88
C ALA A 658 39.97 -22.92 18.22
N ALA A 659 39.53 -22.37 19.40
CA ALA A 659 39.62 -20.93 19.91
C ALA A 659 39.39 -20.82 21.48
N PRO A 660 39.13 -19.69 22.26
CA PRO A 660 39.10 -18.18 22.13
C PRO A 660 39.71 -17.35 23.37
N VAL A 661 39.26 -16.08 23.72
CA VAL A 661 39.23 -15.31 25.06
C VAL A 661 39.54 -13.75 25.07
N GLY A 662 38.98 -12.90 25.99
CA GLY A 662 39.38 -11.46 26.30
C GLY A 662 38.50 -10.64 27.35
N ALA A 663 38.95 -9.50 27.96
CA ALA A 663 38.19 -8.64 28.97
C ALA A 663 38.79 -7.22 29.43
N ALA A 664 38.02 -6.40 30.23
CA ALA A 664 38.37 -5.29 31.22
C ALA A 664 38.67 -3.80 30.76
N ALA A 665 38.53 -2.64 31.50
CA ALA A 665 37.90 -2.21 32.82
C ALA A 665 37.55 -0.65 32.98
N VAL A 666 37.80 0.04 34.14
CA VAL A 666 37.08 1.25 34.76
C VAL A 666 37.99 2.16 35.69
N GLY A 667 37.78 3.43 36.20
CA GLY A 667 36.81 4.58 36.09
C GLY A 667 36.61 5.52 37.37
N GLY A 668 36.27 6.85 37.27
CA GLY A 668 35.86 7.84 38.36
C GLY A 668 36.85 9.01 38.72
N PRO A 669 36.63 10.05 39.63
CA PRO A 669 35.46 10.72 40.30
C PRO A 669 35.53 12.32 40.40
N ALA A 670 34.98 13.04 41.43
CA ALA A 670 34.68 14.53 41.49
C ALA A 670 35.00 15.35 42.83
N ALA A 671 34.59 16.65 42.99
CA ALA A 671 34.94 17.62 44.11
C ALA A 671 33.88 18.74 44.49
N ALA A 672 34.09 19.61 45.52
CA ALA A 672 33.09 20.54 46.16
C ALA A 672 33.61 21.91 46.79
N GLY A 673 32.73 22.77 47.40
CA GLY A 673 33.03 24.15 47.94
C GLY A 673 32.12 24.73 49.10
N LEU A 674 32.30 26.00 49.55
CA LEU A 674 31.90 26.56 50.89
C LEU A 674 31.21 27.99 50.93
N PRO A 675 30.65 28.49 52.08
CA PRO A 675 29.76 29.68 52.19
C PRO A 675 30.37 31.02 52.74
N SER A 676 29.52 32.00 53.14
CA SER A 676 29.74 33.47 53.09
C SER A 676 29.58 34.27 54.44
N PRO A 677 29.87 35.60 54.51
CA PRO A 677 30.30 36.27 55.76
C PRO A 677 29.22 37.07 56.54
N ALA A 678 29.33 37.05 57.87
CA ALA A 678 28.59 37.91 58.81
C ALA A 678 29.51 38.64 59.81
N GLU A 679 30.78 38.86 59.45
CA GLU A 679 31.90 39.07 60.40
C GLU A 679 32.50 40.50 60.41
N LEU A 680 31.78 41.53 59.93
CA LEU A 680 32.38 42.82 59.51
C LEU A 680 31.64 44.10 60.01
N GLY A 681 31.07 44.12 61.22
CA GLY A 681 30.16 45.19 61.69
C GLY A 681 30.68 46.64 61.64
N LEU A 682 29.84 47.55 61.14
CA LEU A 682 30.06 49.01 60.97
C LEU A 682 28.82 49.81 61.46
N PRO A 683 28.91 51.14 61.74
CA PRO A 683 27.80 51.94 62.31
C PRO A 683 26.87 52.60 61.26
N PRO A 684 25.63 52.97 61.65
CA PRO A 684 24.61 53.52 60.74
C PRO A 684 24.88 54.94 60.23
N LEU A 685 24.55 55.17 58.96
CA LEU A 685 24.72 56.46 58.27
C LEU A 685 23.67 56.69 57.17
N ASN A 686 22.88 57.76 57.28
CA ASN A 686 21.96 58.18 56.23
C ASN A 686 22.51 59.39 55.44
N THR A 687 22.22 59.44 54.14
CA THR A 687 22.59 60.55 53.25
C THR A 687 21.45 60.88 52.28
N GLY A 688 20.91 62.10 52.39
CA GLY A 688 19.71 62.56 51.67
C GLY A 688 18.74 63.28 52.60
N LEU A 689 17.70 63.91 52.03
CA LEU A 689 16.63 64.57 52.80
C LEU A 689 15.40 63.65 52.90
N GLY A 690 14.74 63.65 54.06
CA GLY A 690 13.46 62.97 54.26
C GLY A 690 13.53 61.47 54.56
N ASN A 691 14.70 60.93 54.95
CA ASN A 691 14.84 59.51 55.27
C ASN A 691 14.40 59.19 56.71
N ILE A 692 13.84 58.00 56.91
CA ILE A 692 13.43 57.42 58.20
C ILE A 692 13.92 55.96 58.24
N GLY A 693 14.85 55.63 59.13
CA GLY A 693 15.61 54.38 59.13
C GLY A 693 17.12 54.64 59.11
N ASP A 694 17.95 53.61 58.93
CA ASP A 694 19.42 53.65 58.98
C ASP A 694 20.10 53.19 57.66
N TYR A 695 21.38 53.54 57.47
CA TYR A 695 22.20 53.14 56.30
C TYR A 695 21.70 53.54 54.89
N ASN A 696 20.81 54.53 54.76
CA ASN A 696 20.22 54.91 53.47
C ASN A 696 21.08 55.91 52.65
N LEU A 697 21.15 55.73 51.32
CA LEU A 697 21.83 56.60 50.36
C LEU A 697 20.88 57.03 49.23
N GLY A 698 20.33 58.24 49.36
CA GLY A 698 19.30 58.84 48.51
C GLY A 698 18.18 59.49 49.36
N GLY A 699 17.17 60.09 48.74
CA GLY A 699 16.17 60.92 49.44
C GLY A 699 14.79 60.27 49.60
N GLY A 700 14.09 60.58 50.70
CA GLY A 700 12.70 60.19 50.94
C GLY A 700 12.46 58.69 51.20
N ASN A 701 13.43 57.98 51.76
CA ASN A 701 13.31 56.54 52.06
C ASN A 701 12.69 56.29 53.46
N ILE A 702 11.91 55.21 53.61
CA ILE A 702 11.35 54.74 54.89
C ILE A 702 11.71 53.25 55.06
N GLY A 703 12.70 52.96 55.89
CA GLY A 703 13.31 51.64 56.05
C GLY A 703 14.84 51.75 56.07
N ASP A 704 15.54 50.63 56.30
CA ASP A 704 16.99 50.57 56.45
C ASP A 704 17.71 50.16 55.16
N PHE A 705 19.01 50.45 55.03
CA PHE A 705 19.93 49.97 53.97
C PHE A 705 19.53 50.27 52.50
N ASN A 706 18.68 51.27 52.23
CA ASN A 706 18.24 51.57 50.85
C ASN A 706 19.25 52.43 50.07
N LEU A 707 19.60 52.01 48.84
CA LEU A 707 20.41 52.75 47.88
C LEU A 707 19.55 53.23 46.70
N GLY A 708 19.09 54.47 46.79
CA GLY A 708 18.21 55.16 45.84
C GLY A 708 17.19 56.03 46.58
N SER A 709 16.14 56.51 45.90
CA SER A 709 15.20 57.50 46.47
C SER A 709 13.74 57.04 46.45
N GLY A 710 12.97 57.44 47.45
CA GLY A 710 11.52 57.20 47.53
C GLY A 710 11.13 55.75 47.82
N ASN A 711 11.99 54.96 48.47
CA ASN A 711 11.70 53.57 48.83
C ASN A 711 10.93 53.47 50.16
N ILE A 712 10.09 52.45 50.31
CA ILE A 712 9.42 52.08 51.56
C ILE A 712 9.68 50.60 51.80
N GLY A 713 10.36 50.22 52.88
CA GLY A 713 10.89 48.88 53.13
C GLY A 713 12.42 48.86 53.18
N ASP A 714 12.99 47.73 53.55
CA ASP A 714 14.41 47.59 53.88
C ASP A 714 15.26 47.06 52.69
N THR A 715 16.54 47.44 52.63
CA THR A 715 17.58 46.86 51.76
C THR A 715 17.28 46.96 50.24
N ASN A 716 16.61 48.02 49.79
CA ASN A 716 16.31 48.21 48.36
C ASN A 716 17.43 48.92 47.59
N LEU A 717 17.85 48.37 46.44
CA LEU A 717 18.84 48.92 45.51
C LEU A 717 18.15 49.48 44.26
N GLY A 718 17.63 50.70 44.36
CA GLY A 718 16.92 51.42 43.29
C GLY A 718 15.97 52.45 43.87
N SER A 719 15.06 52.99 43.06
CA SER A 719 14.17 54.09 43.49
C SER A 719 12.68 53.75 43.36
N GLY A 720 11.85 54.28 44.25
CA GLY A 720 10.39 54.13 44.21
C GLY A 720 9.87 52.73 44.51
N ASN A 721 10.62 51.90 45.25
CA ASN A 721 10.16 50.57 45.64
C ASN A 721 9.24 50.61 46.88
N THR A 722 8.35 49.63 47.04
CA THR A 722 7.49 49.46 48.22
C THR A 722 7.47 47.98 48.62
N GLY A 723 8.28 47.62 49.61
CA GLY A 723 8.62 46.26 50.02
C GLY A 723 10.13 46.12 50.25
N ASP A 724 10.57 44.96 50.72
CA ASP A 724 11.94 44.73 51.16
C ASP A 724 12.80 44.04 50.10
N THR A 725 14.12 44.24 50.17
CA THR A 725 15.17 43.55 49.39
C THR A 725 15.05 43.61 47.86
N ASN A 726 14.38 44.63 47.30
CA ASN A 726 14.25 44.79 45.85
C ASN A 726 15.51 45.40 45.21
N VAL A 727 15.91 44.90 44.04
CA VAL A 727 16.97 45.48 43.20
C VAL A 727 16.35 45.98 41.90
N GLY A 728 16.61 47.22 41.51
CA GLY A 728 15.87 47.94 40.47
C GLY A 728 14.78 48.86 41.05
N SER A 729 13.96 49.46 40.18
CA SER A 729 13.11 50.60 40.54
C SER A 729 11.62 50.36 40.28
N GLY A 730 10.77 50.97 41.13
CA GLY A 730 9.30 50.95 40.97
C GLY A 730 8.62 49.62 41.31
N ASN A 731 9.26 48.74 42.10
CA ASN A 731 8.68 47.45 42.48
C ASN A 731 7.72 47.58 43.67
N ILE A 732 6.69 46.74 43.73
CA ILE A 732 5.73 46.63 44.85
C ILE A 732 5.68 45.18 45.32
N GLY A 733 6.10 44.92 46.56
CA GLY A 733 6.37 43.58 47.10
C GLY A 733 7.86 43.35 47.34
N ASN A 734 8.22 42.15 47.77
CA ASN A 734 9.54 41.84 48.35
C ASN A 734 10.43 41.02 47.41
N SER A 735 11.75 41.22 47.51
CA SER A 735 12.80 40.41 46.89
C SER A 735 12.76 40.34 45.35
N ASN A 736 12.25 41.39 44.68
CA ASN A 736 12.23 41.45 43.22
C ASN A 736 13.57 41.96 42.65
N PHE A 737 13.99 41.46 41.49
CA PHE A 737 15.20 41.88 40.78
C PHE A 737 14.86 42.36 39.37
N GLY A 738 14.76 43.67 39.18
CA GLY A 738 14.43 44.37 37.93
C GLY A 738 13.46 45.53 38.22
N ASN A 739 12.74 46.01 37.20
CA ASN A 739 11.94 47.24 37.32
C ASN A 739 10.43 47.00 37.20
N GLY A 740 9.64 47.70 38.01
CA GLY A 740 8.18 47.78 37.85
C GLY A 740 7.42 46.47 38.10
N ASN A 741 7.93 45.57 38.95
CA ASN A 741 7.23 44.34 39.30
C ASN A 741 6.19 44.57 40.41
N ILE A 742 5.15 43.74 40.44
CA ILE A 742 4.12 43.70 41.49
C ILE A 742 4.00 42.25 42.00
N GLY A 743 4.23 42.04 43.29
CA GLY A 743 4.31 40.75 43.97
C GLY A 743 5.72 40.44 44.47
N ASN A 744 5.98 39.17 44.82
CA ASN A 744 7.20 38.77 45.54
C ASN A 744 8.14 37.88 44.70
N PHE A 745 9.45 37.98 44.91
CA PHE A 745 10.49 37.11 44.33
C PHE A 745 10.53 37.10 42.77
N ASN A 746 10.11 38.17 42.09
CA ASN A 746 10.14 38.22 40.63
C ASN A 746 11.52 38.65 40.09
N LEU A 747 12.08 37.93 39.12
CA LEU A 747 13.35 38.21 38.45
C LEU A 747 13.10 38.66 37.01
N GLY A 748 13.26 39.95 36.74
CA GLY A 748 12.97 40.61 35.45
C GLY A 748 12.15 41.87 35.66
N SER A 749 11.52 42.40 34.61
CA SER A 749 10.79 43.68 34.67
C SER A 749 9.34 43.57 34.22
N GLY A 750 8.46 44.33 34.89
CA GLY A 750 7.04 44.44 34.55
C GLY A 750 6.19 43.20 34.83
N ASN A 751 6.64 42.28 35.70
CA ASN A 751 5.82 41.13 36.11
C ASN A 751 4.78 41.59 37.14
N GLY A 752 3.50 41.35 36.92
CA GLY A 752 2.44 41.83 37.79
C GLY A 752 1.08 41.94 37.11
N ASN A 753 -0.01 41.80 37.88
CA ASN A 753 -1.34 42.21 37.46
C ASN A 753 -1.73 43.55 38.13
N PRO A 754 -1.83 44.66 37.38
CA PRO A 754 -2.24 45.95 37.95
C PRO A 754 -3.71 46.01 38.41
N SER A 755 -4.55 45.05 38.01
CA SER A 755 -6.02 45.18 38.06
C SER A 755 -6.71 44.32 39.12
N ILE A 756 -6.06 43.27 39.62
CA ILE A 756 -6.66 42.30 40.56
C ILE A 756 -5.60 41.84 41.55
N GLY A 757 -5.95 41.79 42.85
CA GLY A 757 -5.09 41.30 43.94
C GLY A 757 -4.91 39.78 43.97
N VAL A 758 -4.63 39.16 42.81
CA VAL A 758 -4.05 37.80 42.75
C VAL A 758 -2.54 37.89 43.02
N PRO A 759 -1.94 36.94 43.76
CA PRO A 759 -0.50 36.87 43.90
C PRO A 759 0.19 36.77 42.53
N SER A 760 1.26 37.52 42.36
CA SER A 760 2.13 37.51 41.18
C SER A 760 3.56 37.28 41.64
N GLU A 761 3.84 36.05 42.05
CA GLU A 761 5.08 35.68 42.74
C GLU A 761 5.96 34.76 41.89
N GLN A 762 7.27 34.82 42.12
CA GLN A 762 8.26 33.87 41.58
C GLN A 762 8.32 33.82 40.04
N ASN A 763 7.94 34.89 39.33
CA ASN A 763 8.10 34.96 37.88
C ASN A 763 9.57 35.25 37.49
N ILE A 764 10.06 34.61 36.43
CA ILE A 764 11.41 34.79 35.89
C ILE A 764 11.30 35.18 34.40
N GLY A 765 11.74 36.39 34.06
CA GLY A 765 11.62 37.04 32.75
C GLY A 765 10.75 38.30 32.82
N ASN A 766 10.25 38.80 31.69
CA ASN A 766 9.62 40.13 31.63
C ASN A 766 8.13 40.08 31.29
N GLY A 767 7.32 40.94 31.92
CA GLY A 767 5.94 41.18 31.51
C GLY A 767 4.96 40.03 31.75
N ASN A 768 5.20 39.16 32.74
CA ASN A 768 4.29 38.06 33.07
C ASN A 768 3.14 38.54 33.98
N VAL A 769 1.94 37.99 33.77
CA VAL A 769 0.70 38.32 34.51
C VAL A 769 0.14 37.07 35.16
N GLY A 770 0.54 36.81 36.41
CA GLY A 770 0.23 35.60 37.19
C GLY A 770 1.43 35.18 38.04
N SER A 771 1.46 33.96 38.55
CA SER A 771 2.55 33.43 39.39
C SER A 771 3.35 32.31 38.74
N GLN A 772 4.61 32.14 39.17
CA GLN A 772 5.52 31.03 38.82
C GLN A 772 5.84 30.88 37.33
N ASN A 773 5.70 31.95 36.52
CA ASN A 773 6.00 31.90 35.09
C ASN A 773 7.50 32.06 34.80
N VAL A 774 8.08 31.18 33.98
CA VAL A 774 9.51 31.19 33.60
C VAL A 774 9.64 31.47 32.11
N GLY A 775 9.65 32.74 31.74
CA GLY A 775 9.77 33.29 30.39
C GLY A 775 9.25 34.72 30.34
N SER A 776 8.88 35.23 29.17
CA SER A 776 8.33 36.59 29.04
C SER A 776 6.93 36.62 28.44
N GLY A 777 6.11 37.58 28.87
CA GLY A 777 4.78 37.84 28.31
C GLY A 777 3.75 36.73 28.52
N ASN A 778 3.88 35.88 29.55
CA ASN A 778 2.87 34.88 29.87
C ASN A 778 1.70 35.51 30.64
N THR A 779 0.48 35.00 30.45
CA THR A 779 -0.72 35.38 31.21
C THR A 779 -1.39 34.14 31.77
N GLY A 780 -1.46 34.00 33.09
CA GLY A 780 -1.81 32.77 33.80
C GLY A 780 -0.66 32.29 34.68
N ASP A 781 -0.76 31.08 35.23
CA ASP A 781 0.14 30.58 36.27
C ASP A 781 1.01 29.39 35.81
N ALA A 782 2.20 29.27 36.38
CA ALA A 782 3.14 28.14 36.22
C ALA A 782 3.51 27.81 34.76
N ASN A 783 3.53 28.80 33.85
CA ASN A 783 3.96 28.60 32.48
C ASN A 783 5.50 28.62 32.36
N ILE A 784 6.08 27.76 31.52
CA ILE A 784 7.52 27.74 31.21
C ILE A 784 7.70 28.02 29.71
N GLY A 785 8.61 28.92 29.35
CA GLY A 785 8.70 29.53 28.02
C GLY A 785 7.86 30.81 27.94
N SER A 786 7.68 31.38 26.74
CA SER A 786 7.20 32.77 26.58
C SER A 786 5.93 32.91 25.74
N GLY A 787 5.11 33.91 26.06
CA GLY A 787 3.90 34.26 25.32
C GLY A 787 2.70 33.30 25.50
N ASN A 788 2.70 32.46 26.54
CA ASN A 788 1.59 31.54 26.81
C ASN A 788 0.41 32.26 27.49
N THR A 789 -0.82 31.85 27.19
CA THR A 789 -2.06 32.37 27.78
C THR A 789 -2.89 31.22 28.37
N GLY A 790 -3.22 31.27 29.65
CA GLY A 790 -3.70 30.12 30.43
C GLY A 790 -2.58 29.56 31.32
N SER A 791 -2.82 28.44 32.02
CA SER A 791 -1.91 27.96 33.08
C SER A 791 -1.27 26.60 32.80
N ASN A 792 -0.10 26.35 33.40
CA ASN A 792 0.70 25.12 33.31
C ASN A 792 1.25 24.78 31.91
N ASN A 793 1.33 25.74 30.97
CA ASN A 793 1.88 25.47 29.64
C ASN A 793 3.42 25.40 29.66
N ARG A 794 4.02 24.52 28.85
CA ARG A 794 5.48 24.37 28.75
C ARG A 794 5.97 24.45 27.30
N GLY A 795 6.34 25.66 26.90
CA GLY A 795 6.90 26.02 25.60
C GLY A 795 6.49 27.45 25.25
N PHE A 796 6.22 27.76 23.97
CA PHE A 796 6.01 29.14 23.53
C PHE A 796 4.68 29.33 22.81
N GLY A 797 3.97 30.42 23.12
CA GLY A 797 2.78 30.87 22.40
C GLY A 797 1.54 29.96 22.52
N ASN A 798 1.46 29.08 23.53
CA ASN A 798 0.27 28.24 23.72
C ASN A 798 -0.89 29.04 24.33
N ALA A 799 -2.13 28.71 23.97
CA ALA A 799 -3.35 29.35 24.44
C ALA A 799 -4.35 28.30 24.94
N GLY A 800 -4.66 28.32 26.24
CA GLY A 800 -5.34 27.25 26.99
C GLY A 800 -4.44 26.71 28.09
N ASN A 801 -4.75 25.54 28.65
CA ASN A 801 -4.08 25.02 29.85
C ASN A 801 -3.32 23.72 29.59
N GLY A 802 -2.21 23.54 30.30
CA GLY A 802 -1.47 22.27 30.34
C GLY A 802 -0.80 21.86 29.02
N ASN A 803 -0.71 22.73 28.02
CA ASN A 803 -0.11 22.40 26.73
C ASN A 803 1.42 22.28 26.84
N ILE A 804 2.03 21.38 26.08
CA ILE A 804 3.48 21.17 26.02
C ILE A 804 3.92 21.36 24.56
N GLY A 805 4.91 22.23 24.32
CA GLY A 805 5.43 22.54 22.97
C GLY A 805 5.01 23.93 22.49
N LEU A 806 4.77 24.12 21.18
CA LEU A 806 4.66 25.45 20.58
C LEU A 806 3.26 25.72 19.99
N GLY A 807 2.67 26.87 20.29
CA GLY A 807 1.54 27.42 19.53
C GLY A 807 0.24 26.61 19.54
N ASN A 808 0.03 25.74 20.53
CA ASN A 808 -1.21 24.96 20.63
C ASN A 808 -2.37 25.83 21.16
N LEU A 809 -3.59 25.62 20.64
CA LEU A 809 -4.81 26.35 21.01
C LEU A 809 -5.90 25.38 21.48
N GLY A 810 -6.13 25.35 22.80
CA GLY A 810 -6.99 24.40 23.51
C GLY A 810 -6.28 23.83 24.75
N ASP A 811 -6.79 22.75 25.34
CA ASP A 811 -6.25 22.20 26.59
C ASP A 811 -5.48 20.87 26.40
N ASN A 812 -4.44 20.66 27.20
CA ASN A 812 -3.64 19.43 27.31
C ASN A 812 -2.98 18.91 26.02
N ASN A 813 -2.75 19.76 25.01
CA ASN A 813 -2.09 19.32 23.78
C ASN A 813 -0.58 19.13 24.00
N THR A 814 0.02 18.10 23.41
CA THR A 814 1.47 17.86 23.44
C THR A 814 2.05 17.85 22.04
N GLY A 815 2.79 18.90 21.70
CA GLY A 815 3.48 19.08 20.43
C GLY A 815 3.29 20.50 19.88
N PHE A 816 2.95 20.65 18.60
CA PHE A 816 3.13 21.91 17.88
C PHE A 816 1.86 22.29 17.10
N GLY A 817 1.27 23.45 17.36
CA GLY A 817 0.21 24.02 16.53
C GLY A 817 -1.11 23.23 16.48
N ASN A 818 -1.41 22.41 17.49
CA ASN A 818 -2.68 21.69 17.55
C ASN A 818 -3.82 22.63 17.94
N LEU A 819 -5.03 22.37 17.43
CA LEU A 819 -6.25 23.13 17.66
C LEU A 819 -7.36 22.21 18.19
N GLY A 820 -7.87 22.49 19.38
CA GLY A 820 -8.75 21.59 20.15
C GLY A 820 -8.00 20.97 21.33
N SER A 821 -8.52 19.90 21.93
CA SER A 821 -7.99 19.40 23.22
C SER A 821 -7.48 17.95 23.21
N ASN A 822 -6.52 17.67 24.10
CA ASN A 822 -5.86 16.38 24.30
C ASN A 822 -5.13 15.81 23.06
N ASN A 823 -4.71 16.64 22.09
CA ASN A 823 -4.02 16.15 20.90
C ASN A 823 -2.51 15.91 21.17
N PHE A 824 -1.95 14.86 20.58
CA PHE A 824 -0.51 14.55 20.62
C PHE A 824 0.08 14.61 19.21
N GLY A 825 1.08 15.47 19.00
CA GLY A 825 1.78 15.65 17.73
C GLY A 825 1.66 17.06 17.16
N PHE A 826 1.48 17.18 15.84
CA PHE A 826 1.73 18.43 15.12
C PHE A 826 0.51 18.84 14.27
N GLY A 827 -0.02 20.04 14.42
CA GLY A 827 -1.02 20.63 13.51
C GLY A 827 -2.37 19.94 13.45
N ASN A 828 -2.72 19.11 14.44
CA ASN A 828 -3.99 18.38 14.44
C ASN A 828 -5.15 19.31 14.84
N THR A 829 -6.28 19.21 14.14
CA THR A 829 -7.49 20.02 14.37
C THR A 829 -8.66 19.12 14.80
N GLY A 830 -9.13 19.30 16.03
CA GLY A 830 -10.14 18.47 16.69
C GLY A 830 -9.66 17.97 18.05
N ASN A 831 -10.22 16.86 18.55
CA ASN A 831 -9.96 16.36 19.90
C ASN A 831 -9.39 14.95 19.94
N ASN A 832 -8.51 14.71 20.90
CA ASN A 832 -7.92 13.39 21.22
C ASN A 832 -7.14 12.74 20.05
N ASN A 833 -6.61 13.53 19.12
CA ASN A 833 -5.89 13.02 17.96
C ASN A 833 -4.42 12.70 18.28
N ILE A 834 -3.84 11.67 17.66
CA ILE A 834 -2.43 11.29 17.83
C ILE A 834 -1.74 11.24 16.45
N GLY A 835 -1.09 12.33 16.04
CA GLY A 835 -0.53 12.39 14.69
C GLY A 835 -0.05 13.74 14.18
N PHE A 836 -0.05 13.88 12.86
CA PHE A 836 0.47 15.05 12.14
C PHE A 836 -0.56 15.57 11.12
N GLY A 837 -1.14 16.75 11.34
CA GLY A 837 -2.07 17.42 10.44
C GLY A 837 -3.46 16.78 10.35
N LEU A 838 -3.85 15.97 11.33
CA LEU A 838 -5.16 15.32 11.41
C LEU A 838 -6.30 16.37 11.47
N THR A 839 -7.51 16.03 11.01
CA THR A 839 -8.67 16.94 11.00
C THR A 839 -9.96 16.17 11.25
N GLY A 840 -10.50 16.31 12.46
CA GLY A 840 -11.58 15.50 13.02
C GLY A 840 -11.24 15.07 14.45
N ASP A 841 -12.07 14.23 15.06
CA ASP A 841 -11.87 13.75 16.43
C ASP A 841 -11.44 12.27 16.45
N ASN A 842 -10.64 11.91 17.46
CA ASN A 842 -10.16 10.55 17.77
C ASN A 842 -9.35 9.84 16.66
N GLN A 843 -8.73 10.60 15.74
CA GLN A 843 -7.88 10.05 14.68
C GLN A 843 -6.46 9.73 15.17
N VAL A 844 -5.80 8.79 14.49
CA VAL A 844 -4.36 8.49 14.65
C VAL A 844 -3.71 8.52 13.27
N GLY A 845 -2.47 9.03 13.12
CA GLY A 845 -1.73 8.96 11.84
C GLY A 845 -1.23 10.30 11.29
N ILE A 846 -1.44 10.55 9.99
CA ILE A 846 -1.03 11.80 9.31
C ILE A 846 -2.19 12.26 8.42
N GLY A 847 -2.73 13.47 8.61
CA GLY A 847 -4.05 13.86 8.11
C GLY A 847 -4.19 14.07 6.61
N ALA A 848 -3.10 14.43 5.90
CA ALA A 848 -3.08 14.38 4.44
C ALA A 848 -3.29 12.95 3.88
N LEU A 849 -3.18 11.94 4.76
CA LEU A 849 -3.31 10.51 4.49
C LEU A 849 -4.21 9.82 5.54
N ASN A 850 -5.05 10.52 6.30
CA ASN A 850 -6.07 9.88 7.13
C ASN A 850 -7.26 10.83 7.31
N THR A 851 -8.31 10.64 6.50
CA THR A 851 -9.41 11.61 6.33
C THR A 851 -10.77 10.97 6.63
N GLY A 852 -11.61 11.65 7.43
CA GLY A 852 -12.89 11.10 7.91
C GLY A 852 -12.86 10.72 9.40
N VAL A 853 -13.99 10.31 9.95
CA VAL A 853 -14.22 10.14 11.39
C VAL A 853 -13.94 8.70 11.82
N GLY A 854 -13.30 8.51 12.99
CA GLY A 854 -13.14 7.18 13.60
C GLY A 854 -12.10 6.25 12.93
N ASN A 855 -11.32 6.74 11.95
CA ASN A 855 -10.29 5.95 11.30
C ASN A 855 -9.09 5.65 12.22
N PHE A 856 -8.69 4.39 12.32
CA PHE A 856 -7.55 3.93 13.10
C PHE A 856 -6.45 3.36 12.20
N GLY A 857 -5.31 4.07 12.08
CA GLY A 857 -4.13 3.60 11.33
C GLY A 857 -3.53 4.69 10.43
N PHE A 858 -3.27 4.38 9.16
CA PHE A 858 -2.60 5.33 8.24
C PHE A 858 -2.90 5.04 6.75
N GLY A 859 -3.31 6.05 6.01
CA GLY A 859 -3.69 5.98 4.60
C GLY A 859 -5.20 6.06 4.33
N ASN A 860 -6.05 6.02 5.35
CA ASN A 860 -7.49 5.78 5.17
C ASN A 860 -8.28 7.03 4.74
N SER A 861 -9.42 6.83 4.07
CA SER A 861 -10.33 7.90 3.63
C SER A 861 -11.80 7.48 3.70
N GLY A 862 -12.65 8.32 4.29
CA GLY A 862 -14.01 7.93 4.72
C GLY A 862 -14.03 7.49 6.19
N ASP A 863 -15.07 6.82 6.67
CA ASP A 863 -15.33 6.71 8.12
C ASP A 863 -15.13 5.29 8.71
N ASN A 864 -14.68 5.22 9.96
CA ASN A 864 -14.52 4.00 10.77
C ASN A 864 -13.60 2.91 10.17
N ASN A 865 -12.65 3.28 9.31
CA ASN A 865 -11.72 2.32 8.71
C ASN A 865 -10.56 1.98 9.65
N ILE A 866 -10.23 0.69 9.76
CA ILE A 866 -9.18 0.16 10.63
C ILE A 866 -8.06 -0.43 9.78
N GLY A 867 -6.80 -0.01 10.02
CA GLY A 867 -5.63 -0.44 9.28
C GLY A 867 -5.13 0.62 8.31
N PHE A 868 -4.76 0.25 7.08
CA PHE A 868 -3.96 1.11 6.20
C PHE A 868 -4.55 1.29 4.79
N PHE A 869 -4.50 2.52 4.27
CA PHE A 869 -4.87 2.86 2.88
C PHE A 869 -6.29 2.44 2.42
N ASN A 870 -7.24 2.24 3.33
CA ASN A 870 -8.62 1.86 2.98
C ASN A 870 -9.47 3.08 2.61
N SER A 871 -10.44 2.93 1.70
CA SER A 871 -11.31 4.01 1.21
C SER A 871 -12.79 3.62 1.26
N GLY A 872 -13.68 4.50 1.70
CA GLY A 872 -15.09 4.19 1.98
C GLY A 872 -15.31 4.04 3.48
N SER A 873 -16.24 3.18 3.92
CA SER A 873 -16.60 3.09 5.35
C SER A 873 -16.49 1.69 5.97
N ASN A 874 -16.09 1.64 7.23
CA ASN A 874 -16.05 0.43 8.07
C ASN A 874 -15.12 -0.69 7.57
N ASN A 875 -14.16 -0.41 6.68
CA ASN A 875 -13.23 -1.43 6.20
C ASN A 875 -12.17 -1.79 7.25
N VAL A 876 -11.75 -3.05 7.29
CA VAL A 876 -10.75 -3.56 8.23
C VAL A 876 -9.63 -4.28 7.49
N GLY A 877 -8.43 -3.69 7.49
CA GLY A 877 -7.22 -4.27 6.91
C GLY A 877 -6.45 -3.28 6.05
N PHE A 878 -6.11 -3.64 4.82
CA PHE A 878 -5.19 -2.89 3.97
C PHE A 878 -5.77 -2.63 2.58
N PHE A 879 -5.67 -1.41 2.05
CA PHE A 879 -6.00 -1.03 0.66
C PHE A 879 -7.44 -1.33 0.17
N ASN A 880 -8.39 -1.66 1.05
CA ASN A 880 -9.76 -1.97 0.64
C ASN A 880 -10.52 -0.71 0.17
N SER A 881 -11.52 -0.86 -0.69
CA SER A 881 -12.32 0.24 -1.24
C SER A 881 -13.81 -0.10 -1.27
N GLY A 882 -14.69 0.82 -0.85
CA GLY A 882 -16.13 0.55 -0.68
C GLY A 882 -16.47 0.33 0.80
N ASP A 883 -17.53 -0.43 1.12
CA ASP A 883 -18.04 -0.49 2.50
C ASP A 883 -17.93 -1.87 3.16
N GLY A 884 -17.39 -1.91 4.38
CA GLY A 884 -17.44 -3.07 5.28
C GLY A 884 -16.54 -4.27 4.90
N ASN A 885 -15.55 -4.08 4.04
CA ASN A 885 -14.65 -5.17 3.62
C ASN A 885 -13.65 -5.55 4.72
N PHE A 886 -13.27 -6.83 4.79
CA PHE A 886 -12.27 -7.36 5.72
C PHE A 886 -11.12 -8.02 4.97
N GLY A 887 -9.89 -7.54 5.13
CA GLY A 887 -8.67 -8.13 4.56
C GLY A 887 -7.85 -7.17 3.71
N PHE A 888 -7.47 -7.58 2.49
CA PHE A 888 -6.49 -6.86 1.65
C PHE A 888 -7.05 -6.52 0.26
N ALA A 889 -7.07 -5.24 -0.10
CA ALA A 889 -7.35 -4.73 -1.44
C ALA A 889 -8.66 -5.23 -2.09
N ASN A 890 -9.69 -5.52 -1.29
CA ASN A 890 -11.03 -5.81 -1.81
C ASN A 890 -11.73 -4.53 -2.28
N SER A 891 -12.67 -4.62 -3.22
CA SER A 891 -13.38 -3.47 -3.80
C SER A 891 -14.90 -3.73 -3.90
N GLY A 892 -15.72 -2.80 -3.40
CA GLY A 892 -17.17 -2.98 -3.27
C GLY A 892 -17.55 -3.27 -1.83
N ASP A 893 -18.51 -4.18 -1.60
CA ASP A 893 -19.23 -4.23 -0.32
C ASP A 893 -19.12 -5.58 0.41
N ILE A 894 -18.74 -5.55 1.69
CA ILE A 894 -18.76 -6.70 2.62
C ILE A 894 -17.94 -7.93 2.13
N ASN A 895 -16.89 -7.71 1.33
CA ASN A 895 -16.00 -8.79 0.90
C ASN A 895 -15.01 -9.19 2.01
N THR A 896 -14.69 -10.48 2.10
CA THR A 896 -13.76 -11.02 3.10
C THR A 896 -12.60 -11.76 2.43
N GLY A 897 -11.36 -11.30 2.63
CA GLY A 897 -10.14 -11.93 2.11
C GLY A 897 -9.28 -10.97 1.30
N TRP A 898 -8.86 -11.36 0.09
CA TRP A 898 -7.86 -10.64 -0.70
C TRP A 898 -8.35 -10.37 -2.14
N TRP A 899 -8.20 -9.14 -2.64
CA TRP A 899 -8.46 -8.76 -4.04
C TRP A 899 -9.87 -9.03 -4.60
N ASN A 900 -10.86 -9.34 -3.77
CA ASN A 900 -12.22 -9.59 -4.25
C ASN A 900 -12.89 -8.29 -4.71
N SER A 901 -13.70 -8.34 -5.77
CA SER A 901 -14.43 -7.18 -6.32
C SER A 901 -15.93 -7.47 -6.48
N GLY A 902 -16.79 -6.50 -6.15
CA GLY A 902 -18.25 -6.66 -6.11
C GLY A 902 -18.76 -6.83 -4.67
N ALA A 903 -19.78 -7.65 -4.41
CA ALA A 903 -20.39 -7.75 -3.08
C ALA A 903 -20.31 -9.14 -2.42
N VAL A 904 -20.08 -9.19 -1.11
CA VAL A 904 -20.23 -10.40 -0.25
C VAL A 904 -19.36 -11.60 -0.67
N ASN A 905 -18.26 -11.39 -1.40
CA ASN A 905 -17.34 -12.48 -1.76
C ASN A 905 -16.48 -12.90 -0.56
N THR A 906 -16.05 -14.16 -0.51
CA THR A 906 -15.15 -14.69 0.52
C THR A 906 -14.00 -15.49 -0.09
N GLY A 907 -12.77 -15.03 0.07
CA GLY A 907 -11.56 -15.70 -0.40
C GLY A 907 -10.61 -14.78 -1.16
N PHE A 908 -10.20 -15.16 -2.37
CA PHE A 908 -9.14 -14.51 -3.13
C PHE A 908 -9.58 -14.20 -4.57
N ASP A 909 -9.38 -12.98 -5.05
CA ASP A 909 -9.50 -12.58 -6.47
C ASP A 909 -10.86 -12.93 -7.14
N ASN A 910 -11.95 -13.01 -6.37
CA ASN A 910 -13.28 -13.24 -6.92
C ASN A 910 -13.89 -11.93 -7.43
N ALA A 911 -14.66 -11.96 -8.53
CA ALA A 911 -15.26 -10.78 -9.15
C ALA A 911 -16.77 -10.97 -9.36
N GLY A 912 -17.60 -10.03 -8.93
CA GLY A 912 -19.07 -10.14 -8.91
C GLY A 912 -19.59 -10.38 -7.50
N ASP A 913 -20.65 -11.17 -7.32
CA ASP A 913 -21.41 -11.18 -6.06
C ASP A 913 -21.50 -12.57 -5.40
N GLY A 914 -21.17 -12.66 -4.11
CA GLY A 914 -21.43 -13.83 -3.26
C GLY A 914 -20.58 -15.07 -3.54
N ASN A 915 -19.45 -14.93 -4.24
CA ASN A 915 -18.58 -16.06 -4.57
C ASN A 915 -17.70 -16.48 -3.37
N VAL A 916 -17.36 -17.77 -3.27
CA VAL A 916 -16.54 -18.32 -2.18
C VAL A 916 -15.38 -19.15 -2.72
N GLY A 917 -14.14 -18.71 -2.51
CA GLY A 917 -12.93 -19.41 -2.93
C GLY A 917 -11.96 -18.52 -3.70
N PHE A 918 -11.46 -18.96 -4.85
CA PHE A 918 -10.35 -18.33 -5.57
C PHE A 918 -10.71 -18.02 -7.04
N GLY A 919 -10.56 -16.77 -7.49
CA GLY A 919 -10.60 -16.42 -8.92
C GLY A 919 -11.95 -16.64 -9.62
N ASN A 920 -13.08 -16.68 -8.89
CA ASN A 920 -14.39 -16.92 -9.50
C ASN A 920 -15.03 -15.61 -10.01
N GLY A 921 -15.59 -15.63 -11.22
CA GLY A 921 -16.27 -14.48 -11.85
C GLY A 921 -17.78 -14.67 -12.01
N GLY A 922 -18.58 -13.68 -11.60
CA GLY A 922 -20.05 -13.70 -11.68
C GLY A 922 -20.70 -13.86 -10.31
N GLY A 923 -21.74 -14.69 -10.19
CA GLY A 923 -22.60 -14.73 -9.01
C GLY A 923 -22.65 -16.07 -8.27
N GLY A 924 -22.30 -16.11 -6.99
CA GLY A 924 -22.59 -17.23 -6.09
C GLY A 924 -21.82 -18.52 -6.36
N ASN A 925 -20.66 -18.45 -7.03
CA ASN A 925 -19.84 -19.62 -7.34
C ASN A 925 -18.99 -20.05 -6.14
N VAL A 926 -18.69 -21.35 -6.00
CA VAL A 926 -17.91 -21.92 -4.88
C VAL A 926 -16.75 -22.76 -5.40
N GLY A 927 -15.51 -22.39 -5.08
CA GLY A 927 -14.30 -23.14 -5.46
C GLY A 927 -13.27 -22.27 -6.20
N PHE A 928 -12.76 -22.75 -7.33
CA PHE A 928 -11.62 -22.16 -8.03
C PHE A 928 -11.98 -21.81 -9.48
N GLY A 929 -11.72 -20.58 -9.94
CA GLY A 929 -11.73 -20.21 -11.36
C GLY A 929 -13.05 -20.38 -12.11
N ASN A 930 -14.19 -20.47 -11.42
CA ASN A 930 -15.49 -20.65 -12.08
C ASN A 930 -16.01 -19.33 -12.65
N SER A 931 -16.74 -19.37 -13.75
CA SER A 931 -17.34 -18.19 -14.38
C SER A 931 -18.84 -18.36 -14.62
N GLY A 932 -19.62 -17.31 -14.42
CA GLY A 932 -21.08 -17.33 -14.52
C GLY A 932 -21.77 -17.43 -13.15
N GLY A 933 -22.75 -18.31 -12.99
CA GLY A 933 -23.63 -18.33 -11.82
C GLY A 933 -23.68 -19.68 -11.08
N LEU A 934 -23.61 -19.67 -9.75
CA LEU A 934 -23.92 -20.81 -8.87
C LEU A 934 -23.12 -22.11 -9.15
N ASN A 935 -21.95 -22.03 -9.77
CA ASN A 935 -21.12 -23.18 -10.06
C ASN A 935 -20.32 -23.64 -8.83
N MET A 936 -20.06 -24.94 -8.68
CA MET A 936 -19.25 -25.51 -7.61
C MET A 936 -18.07 -26.34 -8.15
N GLY A 937 -16.86 -26.08 -7.67
CA GLY A 937 -15.65 -26.84 -8.00
C GLY A 937 -14.60 -26.03 -8.76
N PHE A 938 -14.05 -26.54 -9.86
CA PHE A 938 -12.86 -25.97 -10.53
C PHE A 938 -13.10 -25.60 -11.99
N GLY A 939 -12.99 -24.33 -12.37
CA GLY A 939 -12.90 -23.91 -13.78
C GLY A 939 -14.17 -24.13 -14.60
N ASN A 940 -15.35 -24.17 -13.99
CA ASN A 940 -16.62 -24.30 -14.73
C ASN A 940 -17.07 -22.96 -15.34
N ALA A 941 -17.88 -22.98 -16.41
CA ALA A 941 -18.31 -21.77 -17.13
C ALA A 941 -19.79 -21.84 -17.56
N GLY A 942 -20.66 -21.01 -16.98
CA GLY A 942 -22.11 -21.01 -17.23
C GLY A 942 -22.90 -21.04 -15.93
N VAL A 943 -24.01 -21.79 -15.83
CA VAL A 943 -24.88 -21.76 -14.64
C VAL A 943 -25.01 -23.13 -13.94
N SER A 944 -24.85 -23.16 -12.62
CA SER A 944 -25.13 -24.30 -11.73
C SER A 944 -24.41 -25.62 -12.06
N ASN A 945 -23.21 -25.55 -12.63
CA ASN A 945 -22.38 -26.74 -12.84
C ASN A 945 -21.71 -27.19 -11.52
N THR A 946 -21.40 -28.48 -11.38
CA THR A 946 -20.70 -29.06 -10.21
C THR A 946 -19.57 -29.99 -10.64
N GLY A 947 -18.36 -29.79 -10.13
CA GLY A 947 -17.16 -30.56 -10.50
C GLY A 947 -16.12 -29.68 -11.19
N SER A 948 -15.49 -30.15 -12.27
CA SER A 948 -14.38 -29.44 -12.92
C SER A 948 -14.55 -29.24 -14.42
N PHE A 949 -14.12 -28.09 -14.94
CA PHE A 949 -14.02 -27.76 -16.37
C PHE A 949 -15.32 -27.86 -17.18
N ASN A 950 -16.49 -27.90 -16.54
CA ASN A 950 -17.76 -28.01 -17.26
C ASN A 950 -18.19 -26.66 -17.85
N SER A 951 -18.85 -26.67 -19.02
CA SER A 951 -19.33 -25.47 -19.71
C SER A 951 -20.79 -25.58 -20.14
N GLY A 952 -21.53 -24.47 -20.10
CA GLY A 952 -22.99 -24.46 -20.22
C GLY A 952 -23.66 -24.62 -18.85
N ASP A 953 -24.80 -25.31 -18.77
CA ASP A 953 -25.70 -25.20 -17.61
C ASP A 953 -26.01 -26.55 -16.93
N THR A 954 -26.03 -26.61 -15.60
CA THR A 954 -26.42 -27.77 -14.77
C THR A 954 -25.63 -29.08 -15.00
N ASN A 955 -24.39 -29.00 -15.50
CA ASN A 955 -23.56 -30.19 -15.70
C ASN A 955 -22.87 -30.65 -14.40
N THR A 956 -22.72 -31.96 -14.20
CA THR A 956 -22.04 -32.55 -13.04
C THR A 956 -20.90 -33.48 -13.46
N GLY A 957 -19.68 -33.24 -13.01
CA GLY A 957 -18.51 -34.09 -13.26
C GLY A 957 -17.32 -33.34 -13.86
N PHE A 958 -16.70 -33.87 -14.91
CA PHE A 958 -15.44 -33.34 -15.48
C PHE A 958 -15.58 -33.01 -16.96
N ALA A 959 -15.20 -31.79 -17.38
CA ALA A 959 -15.07 -31.36 -18.78
C ALA A 959 -16.31 -31.55 -19.68
N ASN A 960 -17.53 -31.51 -19.13
CA ASN A 960 -18.75 -31.59 -19.93
C ASN A 960 -19.08 -30.25 -20.62
N ALA A 961 -19.83 -30.24 -21.73
CA ALA A 961 -20.17 -29.05 -22.50
C ALA A 961 -21.61 -29.08 -23.05
N GLY A 962 -22.46 -28.13 -22.66
CA GLY A 962 -23.89 -28.08 -23.01
C GLY A 962 -24.76 -28.04 -21.75
N ALA A 963 -25.94 -28.64 -21.78
CA ALA A 963 -26.87 -28.62 -20.66
C ALA A 963 -27.07 -29.99 -19.97
N THR A 964 -27.10 -30.01 -18.64
CA THR A 964 -27.62 -31.11 -17.81
C THR A 964 -26.89 -32.45 -18.01
N ASN A 965 -25.59 -32.43 -18.32
CA ASN A 965 -24.78 -33.65 -18.48
C ASN A 965 -24.23 -34.16 -17.13
N THR A 966 -24.06 -35.47 -16.97
CA THR A 966 -23.43 -36.08 -15.78
C THR A 966 -22.31 -37.06 -16.17
N GLY A 967 -21.08 -36.83 -15.72
CA GLY A 967 -19.93 -37.72 -15.95
C GLY A 967 -18.70 -37.01 -16.50
N TRP A 968 -17.96 -37.62 -17.43
CA TRP A 968 -16.72 -37.06 -17.99
C TRP A 968 -16.81 -36.78 -19.50
N ALA A 969 -16.38 -35.59 -19.91
CA ALA A 969 -16.15 -35.19 -21.29
C ALA A 969 -17.36 -35.38 -22.24
N ASN A 970 -18.58 -35.25 -21.73
CA ASN A 970 -19.79 -35.31 -22.55
C ASN A 970 -20.08 -33.93 -23.17
N SER A 971 -20.50 -33.90 -24.43
CA SER A 971 -20.94 -32.69 -25.14
C SER A 971 -22.36 -32.85 -25.68
N GLY A 972 -23.08 -31.74 -25.84
CA GLY A 972 -24.52 -31.75 -26.11
C GLY A 972 -25.32 -31.76 -24.79
N ASP A 973 -26.57 -32.22 -24.82
CA ASP A 973 -27.52 -32.01 -23.71
C ASP A 973 -28.05 -33.33 -23.10
N THR A 974 -28.25 -33.35 -21.78
CA THR A 974 -28.89 -34.44 -21.02
C THR A 974 -28.18 -35.80 -21.13
N ASN A 975 -26.85 -35.82 -21.27
CA ASN A 975 -26.07 -37.07 -21.34
C ASN A 975 -25.65 -37.57 -19.94
N THR A 976 -25.49 -38.89 -19.77
CA THR A 976 -24.85 -39.49 -18.59
C THR A 976 -23.79 -40.53 -19.00
N GLY A 977 -22.53 -40.30 -18.60
CA GLY A 977 -21.44 -41.26 -18.81
C GLY A 977 -20.13 -40.62 -19.26
N LEU A 978 -19.48 -41.20 -20.27
CA LEU A 978 -18.15 -40.80 -20.75
C LEU A 978 -18.19 -40.44 -22.24
N LEU A 979 -17.58 -39.33 -22.65
CA LEU A 979 -17.26 -39.01 -24.07
C LEU A 979 -18.47 -39.00 -25.03
N ASN A 980 -19.69 -38.74 -24.55
CA ASN A 980 -20.86 -38.61 -25.43
C ASN A 980 -20.86 -37.24 -26.16
N ALA A 981 -21.57 -37.13 -27.29
CA ALA A 981 -21.58 -35.91 -28.11
C ALA A 981 -22.94 -35.58 -28.78
N GLY A 982 -24.01 -36.30 -28.43
CA GLY A 982 -25.38 -36.03 -28.88
C GLY A 982 -26.28 -35.46 -27.76
N GLY A 983 -27.59 -35.46 -27.99
CA GLY A 983 -28.58 -35.26 -26.92
C GLY A 983 -29.05 -36.60 -26.34
N LEU A 984 -29.29 -36.67 -25.02
CA LEU A 984 -29.87 -37.83 -24.33
C LEU A 984 -29.11 -39.16 -24.58
N ASN A 985 -27.82 -39.22 -24.24
CA ASN A 985 -27.03 -40.46 -24.29
C ASN A 985 -26.71 -41.00 -22.90
N THR A 986 -26.85 -42.31 -22.72
CA THR A 986 -26.42 -43.03 -21.51
C THR A 986 -25.34 -44.05 -21.86
N GLY A 987 -24.07 -43.80 -21.53
CA GLY A 987 -22.97 -44.75 -21.79
C GLY A 987 -21.64 -44.10 -22.16
N ILE A 988 -20.88 -44.78 -23.04
CA ILE A 988 -19.52 -44.40 -23.43
C ILE A 988 -19.49 -44.10 -24.94
N GLY A 989 -19.04 -42.90 -25.32
CA GLY A 989 -18.65 -42.56 -26.68
C GLY A 989 -19.78 -42.35 -27.70
N SER A 990 -21.02 -42.11 -27.27
CA SER A 990 -22.16 -42.01 -28.19
C SER A 990 -22.35 -40.60 -28.74
N SER A 991 -22.25 -40.45 -30.06
CA SER A 991 -22.25 -39.17 -30.79
C SER A 991 -23.58 -38.80 -31.44
N THR A 992 -24.67 -39.51 -31.13
CA THR A 992 -25.97 -39.36 -31.80
C THR A 992 -27.05 -38.99 -30.78
N THR A 993 -28.08 -38.24 -31.16
CA THR A 993 -29.23 -38.00 -30.26
C THR A 993 -30.14 -39.23 -30.24
N GLN A 994 -30.34 -39.86 -29.07
CA GLN A 994 -31.11 -41.10 -28.99
C GLN A 994 -32.61 -40.85 -28.83
N ILE A 995 -33.43 -41.72 -29.43
CA ILE A 995 -34.91 -41.64 -29.39
C ILE A 995 -35.47 -42.38 -28.13
N GLY A 996 -34.60 -43.04 -27.36
CA GLY A 996 -34.90 -43.72 -26.10
C GLY A 996 -33.62 -44.15 -25.41
N SER A 997 -33.72 -44.74 -24.21
CA SER A 997 -32.54 -45.14 -23.42
C SER A 997 -31.90 -46.44 -23.92
N ASN A 998 -30.58 -46.42 -24.17
CA ASN A 998 -29.76 -47.59 -24.48
C ASN A 998 -28.46 -47.60 -23.66
N SER A 999 -27.80 -48.75 -23.55
CA SER A 999 -26.49 -48.87 -22.90
C SER A 999 -25.69 -50.08 -23.37
N GLY A 1000 -24.38 -49.88 -23.56
CA GLY A 1000 -23.44 -50.92 -23.99
C GLY A 1000 -22.46 -50.42 -25.06
N PHE A 1001 -21.55 -51.30 -25.50
CA PHE A 1001 -20.73 -51.05 -26.69
C PHE A 1001 -21.55 -51.30 -27.97
N GLY A 1002 -22.39 -50.31 -28.25
CA GLY A 1002 -23.21 -50.17 -29.45
C GLY A 1002 -24.70 -49.96 -29.14
N ASN A 1003 -25.25 -48.91 -29.75
CA ASN A 1003 -26.61 -48.38 -29.60
C ASN A 1003 -27.08 -47.92 -31.00
N THR A 1004 -28.37 -47.82 -31.35
CA THR A 1004 -29.57 -47.57 -30.55
C THR A 1004 -30.80 -48.40 -30.98
N GLY A 1005 -31.87 -48.34 -30.19
CA GLY A 1005 -33.23 -48.80 -30.52
C GLY A 1005 -34.16 -48.55 -29.33
N VAL A 1006 -35.39 -49.09 -29.32
CA VAL A 1006 -35.97 -49.50 -28.01
C VAL A 1006 -35.35 -50.85 -27.67
N GLY A 1007 -34.03 -50.80 -27.44
CA GLY A 1007 -33.12 -51.95 -27.31
C GLY A 1007 -32.05 -52.11 -28.41
N ASN A 1008 -30.97 -51.33 -28.30
CA ASN A 1008 -29.54 -51.72 -28.46
C ASN A 1008 -29.01 -52.29 -29.82
N SER A 1009 -27.77 -51.94 -30.23
CA SER A 1009 -27.11 -52.49 -31.46
C SER A 1009 -25.56 -52.32 -31.52
N GLY A 1010 -24.79 -53.42 -31.52
CA GLY A 1010 -23.41 -53.49 -31.01
C GLY A 1010 -22.86 -54.90 -30.82
N PHE A 1011 -22.20 -55.19 -29.69
CA PHE A 1011 -22.04 -56.56 -29.17
C PHE A 1011 -23.06 -56.83 -28.04
N PHE A 1012 -23.65 -58.03 -27.98
CA PHE A 1012 -24.55 -58.50 -26.89
C PHE A 1012 -25.86 -57.70 -26.72
N ASN A 1013 -26.53 -57.39 -27.83
CA ASN A 1013 -27.69 -56.48 -27.84
C ASN A 1013 -29.00 -57.16 -27.44
N SER A 1014 -29.99 -56.36 -27.04
CA SER A 1014 -31.31 -56.83 -26.61
C SER A 1014 -32.41 -55.82 -26.92
N GLY A 1015 -33.49 -56.24 -27.59
CA GLY A 1015 -34.58 -55.37 -28.02
C GLY A 1015 -35.53 -56.01 -29.03
N THR A 1016 -36.32 -55.19 -29.73
CA THR A 1016 -36.95 -55.55 -31.02
C THR A 1016 -36.22 -54.84 -32.15
N GLY A 1017 -35.59 -55.59 -33.05
CA GLY A 1017 -34.80 -55.02 -34.16
C GLY A 1017 -33.33 -54.73 -33.83
N SER A 1018 -32.71 -55.47 -32.91
CA SER A 1018 -31.30 -55.30 -32.53
C SER A 1018 -30.34 -55.89 -33.59
N SER A 1019 -29.27 -55.17 -33.91
CA SER A 1019 -28.26 -55.60 -34.91
C SER A 1019 -26.84 -55.66 -34.35
N GLY A 1020 -26.02 -56.61 -34.82
CA GLY A 1020 -24.71 -56.88 -34.23
C GLY A 1020 -24.33 -58.37 -34.10
N PHE A 1021 -23.50 -58.68 -33.09
CA PHE A 1021 -23.01 -60.02 -32.78
C PHE A 1021 -23.54 -60.49 -31.41
N GLN A 1022 -24.15 -61.69 -31.37
CA GLN A 1022 -24.82 -62.26 -30.19
C GLN A 1022 -25.97 -61.40 -29.61
N ASN A 1023 -26.85 -60.93 -30.48
CA ASN A 1023 -28.07 -60.19 -30.12
C ASN A 1023 -29.18 -61.12 -29.61
N THR A 1024 -30.13 -60.58 -28.83
CA THR A 1024 -31.25 -61.30 -28.22
C THR A 1024 -32.57 -60.53 -28.40
N GLN A 1025 -33.72 -61.21 -28.50
CA GLN A 1025 -35.04 -60.58 -28.71
C GLN A 1025 -36.17 -61.43 -28.12
N PHE A 1026 -37.27 -60.77 -27.75
CA PHE A 1026 -38.48 -61.38 -27.22
C PHE A 1026 -39.75 -61.03 -28.02
N THR A 1027 -40.79 -61.86 -27.85
CA THR A 1027 -42.05 -61.79 -28.61
C THR A 1027 -42.98 -60.68 -28.14
N VAL A 1028 -43.67 -60.03 -29.10
CA VAL A 1028 -44.90 -59.25 -28.85
C VAL A 1028 -45.97 -59.74 -29.83
N THR A 1029 -47.22 -59.80 -29.39
CA THR A 1029 -48.34 -60.33 -30.18
C THR A 1029 -49.11 -59.19 -30.84
N VAL A 1030 -49.35 -59.29 -32.14
CA VAL A 1030 -50.24 -58.38 -32.88
C VAL A 1030 -51.56 -59.11 -33.14
N THR A 1031 -52.66 -58.35 -33.15
CA THR A 1031 -54.01 -58.87 -33.35
C THR A 1031 -54.54 -58.39 -34.68
N ILE A 1032 -55.12 -59.28 -35.48
CA ILE A 1032 -55.87 -58.92 -36.69
C ILE A 1032 -57.34 -59.28 -36.47
N GLU A 1033 -58.23 -58.31 -36.71
CA GLU A 1033 -59.66 -58.56 -36.85
C GLU A 1033 -60.00 -58.89 -38.30
N ILE A 1034 -60.85 -59.91 -38.48
CA ILE A 1034 -61.48 -60.26 -39.76
C ILE A 1034 -62.98 -60.27 -39.49
N GLU A 1035 -63.80 -59.56 -40.28
CA GLU A 1035 -65.25 -59.53 -40.01
C GLU A 1035 -65.84 -60.94 -39.96
N GLY A 1036 -66.49 -61.27 -38.85
CA GLY A 1036 -67.07 -62.59 -38.57
C GLY A 1036 -66.16 -63.58 -37.85
N VAL A 1037 -64.85 -63.32 -37.71
CA VAL A 1037 -63.91 -64.16 -36.93
C VAL A 1037 -63.21 -63.31 -35.89
N GLY A 1038 -63.51 -63.58 -34.61
CA GLY A 1038 -62.97 -62.83 -33.48
C GLY A 1038 -61.44 -62.80 -33.42
N PRO A 1039 -60.85 -61.79 -32.76
CA PRO A 1039 -59.43 -61.43 -32.85
C PRO A 1039 -58.48 -62.62 -32.71
N ILE A 1040 -57.73 -62.91 -33.77
CA ILE A 1040 -56.70 -63.96 -33.79
C ILE A 1040 -55.36 -63.34 -33.37
N PRO A 1041 -54.71 -63.81 -32.29
CA PRO A 1041 -53.36 -63.38 -31.95
C PRO A 1041 -52.33 -64.05 -32.85
N ILE A 1042 -51.48 -63.24 -33.50
CA ILE A 1042 -50.40 -63.71 -34.37
C ILE A 1042 -49.06 -63.05 -33.94
N PRO A 1043 -48.02 -63.82 -33.58
CA PRO A 1043 -46.73 -63.26 -33.19
C PRO A 1043 -45.92 -62.86 -34.44
N PHE A 1044 -45.88 -61.56 -34.72
CA PHE A 1044 -44.98 -60.98 -35.72
C PHE A 1044 -44.39 -59.67 -35.19
N THR A 1045 -43.07 -59.66 -34.96
CA THR A 1045 -42.26 -58.47 -34.67
C THR A 1045 -41.05 -58.42 -35.60
N ASN A 1046 -40.45 -57.23 -35.77
CA ASN A 1046 -39.26 -57.05 -36.61
C ASN A 1046 -38.04 -57.67 -35.92
N GLY A 1047 -37.35 -58.59 -36.61
CA GLY A 1047 -36.31 -59.45 -36.01
C GLY A 1047 -34.89 -58.88 -35.93
N ASN A 1048 -34.02 -59.59 -35.21
CA ASN A 1048 -32.60 -59.24 -35.04
C ASN A 1048 -31.75 -59.56 -36.30
N SER A 1049 -30.63 -58.85 -36.49
CA SER A 1049 -29.75 -59.07 -37.66
C SER A 1049 -28.25 -59.15 -37.35
N GLY A 1050 -27.54 -60.05 -38.06
CA GLY A 1050 -26.10 -60.29 -37.89
C GLY A 1050 -25.70 -61.77 -37.66
N PHE A 1051 -24.76 -62.01 -36.75
CA PHE A 1051 -24.13 -63.33 -36.50
C PHE A 1051 -24.37 -63.85 -35.09
N LEU A 1052 -24.64 -65.16 -34.95
CA LEU A 1052 -24.84 -65.86 -33.67
C LEU A 1052 -25.97 -65.25 -32.81
N ASN A 1053 -26.98 -64.68 -33.46
CA ASN A 1053 -28.10 -63.98 -32.82
C ASN A 1053 -29.25 -64.94 -32.48
N VAL A 1054 -29.99 -64.57 -31.44
CA VAL A 1054 -31.17 -65.28 -30.93
C VAL A 1054 -32.38 -64.34 -30.94
N GLY A 1055 -33.57 -64.83 -31.29
CA GLY A 1055 -34.77 -63.98 -31.36
C GLY A 1055 -35.87 -64.53 -32.25
N GLN A 1056 -36.83 -63.69 -32.63
CA GLN A 1056 -37.84 -64.04 -33.64
C GLN A 1056 -37.58 -63.32 -34.97
N GLY A 1057 -37.69 -64.02 -36.09
CA GLY A 1057 -37.59 -63.43 -37.44
C GLY A 1057 -36.19 -62.94 -37.84
N ASN A 1058 -35.13 -63.65 -37.42
CA ASN A 1058 -33.75 -63.16 -37.48
C ASN A 1058 -33.12 -63.27 -38.88
N ALA A 1059 -32.29 -62.29 -39.27
CA ALA A 1059 -31.58 -62.28 -40.55
C ALA A 1059 -30.05 -62.39 -40.41
N GLY A 1060 -29.41 -63.36 -41.07
CA GLY A 1060 -27.95 -63.48 -41.12
C GLY A 1060 -27.41 -64.91 -41.09
N ILE A 1061 -26.33 -65.13 -40.35
CA ILE A 1061 -25.54 -66.37 -40.40
C ILE A 1061 -25.43 -67.03 -39.02
N ASN A 1062 -25.76 -68.32 -38.95
CA ASN A 1062 -25.71 -69.16 -37.75
C ASN A 1062 -26.54 -68.60 -36.58
N ASN A 1063 -27.75 -68.12 -36.89
CA ASN A 1063 -28.73 -67.55 -35.96
C ASN A 1063 -29.79 -68.60 -35.53
N ALA A 1064 -30.48 -68.36 -34.42
CA ALA A 1064 -31.43 -69.30 -33.81
C ALA A 1064 -32.74 -68.65 -33.32
N GLY A 1065 -33.88 -69.32 -33.51
CA GLY A 1065 -35.15 -68.98 -32.83
C GLY A 1065 -36.41 -69.14 -33.70
N ASP A 1066 -37.51 -68.51 -33.31
CA ASP A 1066 -38.85 -68.81 -33.84
C ASP A 1066 -39.37 -67.78 -34.85
N GLY A 1067 -39.93 -68.24 -35.97
CA GLY A 1067 -40.45 -67.38 -37.04
C GLY A 1067 -39.39 -67.09 -38.11
N LEU A 1068 -39.77 -66.33 -39.13
CA LEU A 1068 -39.11 -66.28 -40.45
C LEU A 1068 -37.61 -65.92 -40.41
N ASN A 1069 -36.74 -66.91 -40.16
CA ASN A 1069 -35.29 -66.73 -40.07
C ASN A 1069 -34.66 -66.85 -41.47
N ALA A 1070 -33.92 -65.83 -41.91
CA ALA A 1070 -33.39 -65.74 -43.27
C ALA A 1070 -31.84 -65.76 -43.32
N GLY A 1071 -31.26 -66.66 -44.13
CA GLY A 1071 -29.83 -66.63 -44.46
C GLY A 1071 -29.13 -67.99 -44.57
N LEU A 1072 -28.00 -68.16 -43.88
CA LEU A 1072 -27.06 -69.28 -44.05
C LEU A 1072 -26.84 -70.01 -42.72
N LEU A 1073 -27.02 -71.34 -42.72
CA LEU A 1073 -26.83 -72.22 -41.54
C LEU A 1073 -27.70 -71.83 -40.33
N ASN A 1074 -28.92 -71.35 -40.56
CA ASN A 1074 -29.82 -70.90 -39.49
C ASN A 1074 -30.70 -72.04 -38.93
N THR A 1075 -31.10 -71.90 -37.66
CA THR A 1075 -31.84 -72.93 -36.92
C THR A 1075 -33.18 -72.41 -36.37
N GLY A 1076 -34.24 -73.22 -36.45
CA GLY A 1076 -35.54 -72.92 -35.85
C GLY A 1076 -36.74 -73.05 -36.79
N PHE A 1077 -37.85 -72.39 -36.42
CA PHE A 1077 -39.15 -72.49 -37.08
C PHE A 1077 -39.26 -71.56 -38.31
N LEU A 1078 -39.72 -72.08 -39.47
CA LEU A 1078 -39.88 -71.33 -40.74
C LEU A 1078 -38.59 -70.67 -41.30
N GLY A 1079 -37.50 -71.44 -41.43
CA GLY A 1079 -36.24 -70.97 -42.03
C GLY A 1079 -36.28 -70.80 -43.56
N ALA A 1080 -35.56 -69.80 -44.09
CA ALA A 1080 -35.38 -69.54 -45.51
C ALA A 1080 -33.91 -69.29 -45.90
N GLY A 1081 -33.40 -69.96 -46.95
CA GLY A 1081 -32.02 -69.75 -47.46
C GLY A 1081 -31.22 -71.01 -47.78
N ILE A 1082 -30.04 -71.20 -47.17
CA ILE A 1082 -29.13 -72.32 -47.47
C ILE A 1082 -28.68 -73.02 -46.17
N GLY A 1083 -28.90 -74.34 -46.10
CA GLY A 1083 -28.42 -75.18 -45.00
C GLY A 1083 -29.23 -75.02 -43.71
N ASN A 1084 -30.55 -74.90 -43.82
CA ASN A 1084 -31.43 -74.63 -42.67
C ASN A 1084 -31.94 -75.92 -41.99
N SER A 1085 -32.16 -75.82 -40.67
CA SER A 1085 -32.56 -76.94 -39.80
C SER A 1085 -33.67 -76.53 -38.82
N GLY A 1086 -34.70 -77.37 -38.65
CA GLY A 1086 -35.79 -77.11 -37.72
C GLY A 1086 -36.78 -78.26 -37.57
N ASN A 1087 -37.49 -78.31 -36.44
CA ASN A 1087 -38.53 -79.30 -36.17
C ASN A 1087 -39.86 -78.59 -35.86
N ASN A 1088 -40.92 -78.97 -36.58
CA ASN A 1088 -42.11 -78.13 -36.78
C ASN A 1088 -43.37 -78.76 -36.17
N THR A 1089 -43.60 -78.59 -34.85
CA THR A 1089 -44.75 -79.17 -34.15
C THR A 1089 -45.47 -78.19 -33.22
N ILE A 1090 -46.70 -77.83 -33.59
CA ILE A 1090 -47.72 -77.21 -32.71
C ILE A 1090 -48.94 -78.16 -32.68
N THR A 1091 -49.46 -78.41 -31.47
CA THR A 1091 -50.61 -79.30 -31.25
C THR A 1091 -51.84 -78.49 -30.85
N VAL A 1092 -52.88 -78.49 -31.68
CA VAL A 1092 -54.20 -77.94 -31.34
C VAL A 1092 -55.16 -79.10 -31.04
N PRO A 1093 -55.91 -79.09 -29.92
CA PRO A 1093 -56.83 -80.18 -29.59
C PRO A 1093 -57.99 -80.36 -30.58
N ALA A 1094 -58.06 -81.56 -31.16
CA ALA A 1094 -59.25 -82.23 -31.71
C ALA A 1094 -60.05 -81.54 -32.85
N GLY A 1095 -59.55 -81.68 -34.09
CA GLY A 1095 -60.41 -81.84 -35.28
C GLY A 1095 -60.24 -80.80 -36.40
N GLY A 1096 -59.35 -80.97 -37.38
CA GLY A 1096 -58.39 -82.06 -37.58
C GLY A 1096 -58.14 -82.31 -39.08
N GLY A 1097 -56.97 -81.96 -39.65
CA GLY A 1097 -55.86 -81.22 -39.06
C GLY A 1097 -55.07 -80.47 -40.14
N ALA A 1098 -54.43 -79.36 -39.75
CA ALA A 1098 -53.69 -78.48 -40.66
C ALA A 1098 -52.17 -78.60 -40.46
N VAL A 1099 -51.40 -78.45 -41.54
CA VAL A 1099 -49.93 -78.36 -41.50
C VAL A 1099 -49.49 -77.13 -42.30
N PHE A 1100 -49.47 -75.97 -41.65
CA PHE A 1100 -48.92 -74.73 -42.19
C PHE A 1100 -47.46 -74.55 -41.73
N THR A 1101 -46.55 -75.33 -42.32
CA THR A 1101 -45.10 -75.11 -42.21
C THR A 1101 -44.40 -75.49 -43.51
N ARG A 1102 -43.53 -74.62 -44.02
CA ARG A 1102 -42.55 -74.94 -45.08
C ARG A 1102 -41.24 -74.20 -44.82
N THR A 1103 -40.20 -74.91 -44.45
CA THR A 1103 -38.81 -74.43 -44.57
C THR A 1103 -38.43 -74.47 -46.05
N SER A 1104 -37.77 -73.43 -46.57
CA SER A 1104 -37.46 -73.30 -48.01
C SER A 1104 -36.01 -72.95 -48.29
N GLY A 1105 -35.35 -73.69 -49.19
CA GLY A 1105 -33.93 -73.46 -49.46
C GLY A 1105 -33.29 -74.42 -50.45
N LEU A 1106 -31.99 -74.28 -50.69
CA LEU A 1106 -31.26 -75.15 -51.63
C LEU A 1106 -30.92 -76.52 -51.02
N PHE A 1107 -30.59 -76.52 -49.73
CA PHE A 1107 -30.30 -77.68 -48.88
C PHE A 1107 -31.05 -77.50 -47.55
N ASN A 1108 -31.93 -78.44 -47.20
CA ASN A 1108 -32.78 -78.37 -46.00
C ASN A 1108 -32.82 -79.71 -45.26
N ALA A 1109 -32.88 -79.67 -43.92
CA ALA A 1109 -33.08 -80.85 -43.09
C ALA A 1109 -34.27 -80.65 -42.14
N GLY A 1110 -35.17 -81.64 -42.05
CA GLY A 1110 -36.34 -81.62 -41.16
C GLY A 1110 -37.70 -81.75 -41.87
N VAL A 1111 -38.72 -82.04 -41.06
CA VAL A 1111 -40.06 -82.41 -41.52
C VAL A 1111 -40.81 -81.21 -42.12
N ASN A 1112 -41.52 -81.43 -43.24
CA ASN A 1112 -42.25 -80.41 -43.99
C ASN A 1112 -41.34 -79.29 -44.56
N SER A 1113 -40.39 -79.68 -45.42
CA SER A 1113 -39.47 -78.75 -46.10
C SER A 1113 -39.51 -78.88 -47.63
N SER A 1114 -38.98 -77.88 -48.34
CA SER A 1114 -39.03 -77.81 -49.80
C SER A 1114 -37.80 -77.13 -50.41
N GLY A 1115 -37.24 -77.72 -51.45
CA GLY A 1115 -35.93 -77.32 -51.95
C GLY A 1115 -35.36 -78.26 -53.01
N ALA A 1116 -34.20 -77.91 -53.55
CA ALA A 1116 -33.54 -78.72 -54.60
C ALA A 1116 -33.07 -80.08 -54.06
N PHE A 1117 -32.48 -80.08 -52.87
CA PHE A 1117 -32.01 -81.26 -52.13
C PHE A 1117 -32.48 -81.16 -50.69
N ASN A 1118 -33.17 -82.18 -50.18
CA ASN A 1118 -33.77 -82.18 -48.84
C ASN A 1118 -33.50 -83.53 -48.16
N THR A 1119 -33.53 -83.59 -46.82
CA THR A 1119 -33.42 -84.84 -46.07
C THR A 1119 -34.48 -84.94 -44.96
N GLY A 1120 -35.33 -85.98 -45.03
CA GLY A 1120 -36.39 -86.29 -44.05
C GLY A 1120 -37.78 -86.50 -44.66
N ASP A 1121 -38.74 -86.88 -43.82
CA ASP A 1121 -40.09 -87.24 -44.27
C ASP A 1121 -40.96 -86.02 -44.68
N ASN A 1122 -41.91 -86.24 -45.59
CA ASN A 1122 -42.88 -85.26 -46.12
C ASN A 1122 -42.21 -84.00 -46.71
N GLN A 1123 -41.55 -84.15 -47.85
CA GLN A 1123 -40.81 -83.08 -48.53
C GLN A 1123 -41.25 -82.96 -50.00
N SER A 1124 -40.71 -81.97 -50.72
CA SER A 1124 -40.87 -81.87 -52.18
C SER A 1124 -39.60 -81.28 -52.81
N GLY A 1125 -38.90 -82.05 -53.64
CA GLY A 1125 -37.69 -81.58 -54.31
C GLY A 1125 -37.47 -82.08 -55.74
N PHE A 1126 -36.30 -81.76 -56.28
CA PHE A 1126 -35.88 -82.24 -57.61
C PHE A 1126 -35.30 -83.66 -57.58
N PHE A 1127 -34.95 -84.12 -56.37
CA PHE A 1127 -34.61 -85.49 -56.03
C PHE A 1127 -35.33 -85.83 -54.72
N ASP A 1128 -36.40 -86.62 -54.80
CA ASP A 1128 -36.98 -87.30 -53.65
C ASP A 1128 -36.25 -88.65 -53.44
N VAL A 1129 -36.05 -89.07 -52.19
CA VAL A 1129 -35.38 -90.33 -51.78
C VAL A 1129 -36.15 -90.96 -50.63
#